data_AF-A0A8J4X184-F1
#
_entry.id   AF-A0A8J4X184-F1
#
_cell.length_a   1.000
_cell.length_b   1.000
_cell.length_c   1.000
_cell.angle_alpha   90.00
_cell.angle_beta   90.00
_cell.angle_gamma   90.00
#
_symmetry.space_group_name_H-M   'P 1'
#
loop_
_entity.id
_entity.type
_entity.pdbx_description
1 polymer ?
#
loop_
_entity_poly.entity_id
_entity_poly.type
_entity_poly.pdbx_seq_one_letter_code
_entity_poly.pdbx_strand_id
1 'polypeptide(L)'
;MISSTVADSFTMDDLQISDSSGLRRVFAKANFDVNRFVRNTVRDGHQATESMVEKLSRMSEDASNKMKRAIFENYKLFIKAGKAATELDATMHQINSDFTEKERVMNALAELSLFNEVMPELGKRDQIQDSELIAEANRLSEFAGTPLSSLVNVIEGAANVADGTKRRIVFDGELRELSVDNHSLICVARLFLLNDLLLVAYSQSGRSDTSHYRIQTVYPLESLDVVNVVARDRRHAPLNSFKISVDPVTRLFQADTAASKQTWVRMLEETKRVHVGLQSGRYRSAPGRANDKDAQAVWSQESFAKVGKPSTTPSDQPTTANKLPLYALSPASASADSVREAFKALSSTLPECTELLGPPPVASDAVPARRNPFGDSTVSDTLGTPSGSSVSGAKKSAMAWIWDVAEDLDVAISERSFDRATELIVKARLQINRVLAMSETSGTQQLSSSPEKLEELLDSKPRKAWLALSSRIRVNEANLAEALEYELITAADRHGAPRSIRAAVLNLDRLGKGTLAAQLFLVYRSNLMTKTLTRGVRQEGNQLVYLNRLSFAFHRSLAEASAEWQKAVVKPLLKQASQQSTSKSNVITKENQLSESLLSLRFCSWVLEETEKFSQQLRVLLVDSRSVSFYAMSLAAQRITAHAEKITELLGVDVRSVLHANLARTWQRAAEIQARVLRDAVEHRAKHETWKPITSMSAPEQDKFTQELYELGLLNRISGGPSLPLTTGTCQLVRSIHYFVQSGRRLDCEDLTATLSECIASILRAELDNYKRVLTQSDFDSKKSIILVNLEFLAQQAIPKLVNPLHCLYYPDMHQVTKEMNTLLDQHHG
;
A
#
# COMPACT_ATOMS: atom_id res chain seq x y z
N MET A 1 -23.28 58.18 2.90
CA MET A 1 -23.20 59.66 2.91
C MET A 1 -21.92 60.04 2.17
N ILE A 2 -22.04 60.56 0.93
CA ILE A 2 -21.70 61.95 0.51
C ILE A 2 -20.16 62.15 0.58
N SER A 3 -19.39 62.58 -0.42
CA SER A 3 -19.58 63.04 -1.81
C SER A 3 -18.19 63.34 -2.41
N SER A 4 -18.14 63.34 -3.76
CA SER A 4 -17.35 64.19 -4.68
C SER A 4 -15.82 64.34 -4.56
N THR A 5 -15.14 63.83 -5.60
CA THR A 5 -14.31 64.55 -6.59
C THR A 5 -13.72 65.92 -6.23
N VAL A 6 -12.40 66.09 -6.38
CA VAL A 6 -11.78 67.20 -7.15
C VAL A 6 -10.44 66.69 -7.70
N ALA A 7 -10.24 66.87 -9.01
CA ALA A 7 -8.94 66.81 -9.67
C ALA A 7 -8.29 68.19 -9.56
N ASP A 8 -7.04 68.27 -9.10
CA ASP A 8 -6.23 69.47 -9.25
C ASP A 8 -4.83 69.13 -9.75
N SER A 9 -4.53 69.73 -10.90
CA SER A 9 -3.25 69.84 -11.55
C SER A 9 -2.23 70.54 -10.65
N PHE A 10 -1.07 69.92 -10.41
CA PHE A 10 0.06 70.59 -9.76
C PHE A 10 1.21 70.78 -10.74
N THR A 11 1.42 72.04 -11.09
CA THR A 11 2.60 72.61 -11.75
C THR A 11 3.83 72.54 -10.84
N MET A 12 5.00 72.32 -11.46
CA MET A 12 6.32 72.54 -10.86
C MET A 12 6.44 73.99 -10.38
N ASP A 13 6.68 74.19 -9.09
CA ASP A 13 7.88 74.88 -8.59
C ASP A 13 7.93 74.92 -7.05
N ASP A 14 9.17 74.97 -6.56
CA ASP A 14 9.61 75.33 -5.20
C ASP A 14 9.29 74.40 -4.01
N LEU A 15 10.14 73.39 -3.83
CA LEU A 15 10.36 72.74 -2.54
C LEU A 15 11.67 73.24 -1.91
N GLN A 16 11.54 74.31 -1.12
CA GLN A 16 12.52 74.64 -0.09
C GLN A 16 12.67 73.44 0.86
N ILE A 17 13.91 72.97 1.03
CA ILE A 17 14.26 71.80 1.85
C ILE A 17 14.23 72.21 3.33
N SER A 18 13.02 72.34 3.87
CA SER A 18 12.77 72.35 5.31
C SER A 18 11.96 71.10 5.65
N ASP A 19 12.66 69.98 5.82
CA ASP A 19 12.34 68.90 6.77
C ASP A 19 13.09 67.62 6.38
N SER A 20 13.62 66.90 7.37
CA SER A 20 14.30 65.61 7.20
C SER A 20 13.42 64.53 6.49
N SER A 21 12.12 64.79 6.35
CA SER A 21 11.16 64.01 5.57
C SER A 21 11.37 64.14 4.05
N GLY A 22 11.80 65.31 3.57
CA GLY A 22 12.08 65.57 2.16
C GLY A 22 13.27 64.75 1.65
N LEU A 23 14.36 64.68 2.43
CA LEU A 23 15.54 63.87 2.12
C LEU A 23 15.23 62.36 2.04
N ARG A 24 14.39 61.84 2.95
CA ARG A 24 13.97 60.42 2.88
C ARG A 24 13.21 60.12 1.59
N ARG A 25 12.34 61.04 1.15
CA ARG A 25 11.57 60.89 -0.11
C ARG A 25 12.47 60.95 -1.34
N VAL A 26 13.56 61.72 -1.29
CA VAL A 26 14.56 61.79 -2.36
C VAL A 26 15.36 60.49 -2.46
N PHE A 27 15.80 59.92 -1.34
CA PHE A 27 16.53 58.64 -1.32
C PHE A 27 15.66 57.42 -1.65
N ALA A 28 14.35 57.47 -1.42
CA ALA A 28 13.43 56.37 -1.73
C ALA A 28 13.06 56.27 -3.23
N LYS A 29 13.53 57.19 -4.08
CA LYS A 29 13.29 57.13 -5.54
C LYS A 29 14.19 56.07 -6.18
N ALA A 30 13.62 55.20 -7.00
CA ALA A 30 14.33 54.11 -7.69
C ALA A 30 15.47 54.59 -8.62
N ASN A 31 15.45 55.85 -9.06
CA ASN A 31 16.38 56.42 -10.05
C ASN A 31 17.36 57.42 -9.39
N PHE A 32 17.70 57.22 -8.12
CA PHE A 32 18.53 58.15 -7.36
C PHE A 32 19.99 58.14 -7.86
N ASP A 33 20.48 59.28 -8.35
CA ASP A 33 21.87 59.47 -8.78
C ASP A 33 22.66 60.26 -7.73
N VAL A 34 23.56 59.53 -7.05
CA VAL A 34 24.43 60.04 -5.98
C VAL A 34 25.30 61.20 -6.48
N ASN A 35 25.85 61.09 -7.69
CA ASN A 35 26.83 62.06 -8.20
C ASN A 35 26.17 63.39 -8.53
N ARG A 36 24.93 63.36 -9.04
CA ARG A 36 24.12 64.56 -9.32
C ARG A 36 23.69 65.25 -8.02
N PHE A 37 23.33 64.48 -7.00
CA PHE A 37 22.93 65.00 -5.70
C PHE A 37 24.08 65.71 -4.97
N VAL A 38 25.26 65.07 -4.94
CA VAL A 38 26.47 65.67 -4.33
C VAL A 38 26.88 66.94 -5.08
N ARG A 39 26.85 66.93 -6.42
CA ARG A 39 27.21 68.10 -7.23
C ARG A 39 26.28 69.29 -7.00
N ASN A 40 24.98 69.05 -6.85
CA ASN A 40 24.02 70.12 -6.53
C ASN A 40 24.23 70.68 -5.11
N THR A 41 24.55 69.82 -4.14
CA THR A 41 24.77 70.26 -2.75
C THR A 41 26.06 71.07 -2.61
N VAL A 42 27.12 70.70 -3.35
CA VAL A 42 28.41 71.42 -3.37
C VAL A 42 28.29 72.79 -4.05
N ARG A 43 27.38 72.93 -5.01
CA ARG A 43 27.13 74.20 -5.70
C ARG A 43 26.56 75.28 -4.77
N ASP A 44 25.86 74.89 -3.71
CA ASP A 44 25.20 75.79 -2.77
C ASP A 44 26.13 76.32 -1.66
N GLY A 45 27.44 75.99 -1.72
CA GLY A 45 28.48 76.53 -0.85
C GLY A 45 28.90 75.62 0.32
N HIS A 46 30.05 75.91 0.92
CA HIS A 46 30.68 75.03 1.94
C HIS A 46 29.83 74.85 3.21
N GLN A 47 29.22 75.93 3.73
CA GLN A 47 28.34 75.84 4.91
C GLN A 47 27.09 74.99 4.66
N ALA A 48 26.53 75.02 3.44
CA ALA A 48 25.38 74.19 3.08
C ALA A 48 25.77 72.70 3.01
N THR A 49 26.97 72.39 2.49
CA THR A 49 27.49 71.02 2.48
C THR A 49 27.74 70.48 3.89
N GLU A 50 28.30 71.28 4.79
CA GLU A 50 28.60 70.86 6.16
C GLU A 50 27.31 70.60 6.95
N SER A 51 26.32 71.50 6.84
CA SER A 51 24.99 71.31 7.45
C SER A 51 24.26 70.07 6.90
N MET A 52 24.42 69.77 5.60
CA MET A 52 23.82 68.59 4.98
C MET A 52 24.49 67.28 5.42
N VAL A 53 25.83 67.27 5.53
CA VAL A 53 26.59 66.12 6.05
C VAL A 53 26.22 65.85 7.50
N GLU A 54 26.07 66.90 8.32
CA GLU A 54 25.64 66.74 9.71
C GLU A 54 24.22 66.16 9.80
N LYS A 55 23.28 66.64 8.98
CA LYS A 55 21.91 66.08 8.90
C LYS A 55 21.91 64.63 8.41
N LEU A 56 22.74 64.28 7.44
CA LEU A 56 22.89 62.91 6.94
C LEU A 56 23.51 61.99 8.01
N SER A 57 24.51 62.47 8.73
CA SER A 57 25.13 61.73 9.83
C SER A 57 24.11 61.44 10.93
N ARG A 58 23.33 62.44 11.36
CA ARG A 58 22.23 62.27 12.33
C ARG A 58 21.15 61.32 11.83
N MET A 59 20.74 61.43 10.55
CA MET A 59 19.76 60.52 9.96
C MET A 59 20.26 59.07 9.85
N SER A 60 21.55 58.89 9.54
CA SER A 60 22.20 57.58 9.50
C SER A 60 22.29 56.95 10.87
N GLU A 61 22.65 57.73 11.89
CA GLU A 61 22.72 57.29 13.28
C GLU A 61 21.34 56.91 13.82
N ASP A 62 20.31 57.70 13.52
CA ASP A 62 18.91 57.38 13.84
C ASP A 62 18.41 56.12 13.12
N ALA A 63 18.75 55.95 11.85
CA ALA A 63 18.39 54.77 11.07
C ALA A 63 19.10 53.52 11.62
N SER A 64 20.39 53.64 11.95
CA SER A 64 21.18 52.58 12.57
C SER A 64 20.61 52.19 13.93
N ASN A 65 20.23 53.15 14.76
CA ASN A 65 19.63 52.90 16.07
C ASN A 65 18.22 52.27 15.97
N LYS A 66 17.40 52.71 15.02
CA LYS A 66 16.10 52.08 14.73
C LYS A 66 16.27 50.66 14.18
N MET A 67 17.23 50.46 13.28
CA MET A 67 17.53 49.14 12.73
C MET A 67 18.03 48.19 13.81
N LYS A 68 18.95 48.63 14.69
CA LYS A 68 19.40 47.84 15.85
C LYS A 68 18.25 47.46 16.77
N ARG A 69 17.33 48.39 17.08
CA ARG A 69 16.14 48.07 17.89
C ARG A 69 15.20 47.10 17.20
N ALA A 70 14.92 47.28 15.92
CA ALA A 70 14.06 46.39 15.15
C ALA A 70 14.66 44.98 15.03
N ILE A 71 15.96 44.90 14.77
CA ILE A 71 16.72 43.65 14.73
C ILE A 71 16.67 42.97 16.10
N PHE A 72 16.91 43.71 17.19
CA PHE A 72 16.85 43.17 18.54
C PHE A 72 15.45 42.63 18.91
N GLU A 73 14.38 43.37 18.62
CA GLU A 73 13.02 42.91 18.87
C GLU A 73 12.64 41.71 17.99
N ASN A 74 13.06 41.68 16.73
CA ASN A 74 12.87 40.50 15.86
C ASN A 74 13.64 39.28 16.38
N TYR A 75 14.89 39.44 16.83
CA TYR A 75 15.65 38.34 17.44
C TYR A 75 15.03 37.87 18.75
N LYS A 76 14.53 38.78 19.57
CA LYS A 76 13.83 38.44 20.82
C LYS A 76 12.53 37.67 20.54
N LEU A 77 11.77 38.06 19.53
CA LEU A 77 10.59 37.32 19.07
C LEU A 77 10.98 35.95 18.51
N PHE A 78 12.05 35.87 17.72
CA PHE A 78 12.56 34.61 17.18
C PHE A 78 13.02 33.66 18.29
N ILE A 79 13.73 34.16 19.31
CA ILE A 79 14.15 33.37 20.46
C ILE A 79 12.94 32.91 21.27
N LYS A 80 11.92 33.77 21.47
CA LYS A 80 10.69 33.37 22.16
C LYS A 80 9.91 32.31 21.38
N ALA A 81 9.78 32.46 20.06
CA ALA A 81 9.14 31.47 19.20
C ALA A 81 9.93 30.15 19.18
N GLY A 82 11.27 30.21 19.14
CA GLY A 82 12.14 29.04 19.24
C GLY A 82 11.96 28.31 20.57
N LYS A 83 11.92 29.04 21.69
CA LYS A 83 11.66 28.45 23.02
C LYS A 83 10.29 27.79 23.11
N ALA A 84 9.24 28.47 22.63
CA ALA A 84 7.89 27.91 22.60
C ALA A 84 7.80 26.68 21.70
N ALA A 85 8.50 26.67 20.55
CA ALA A 85 8.57 25.50 19.67
C ALA A 85 9.29 24.32 20.34
N THR A 86 10.41 24.56 21.03
CA THR A 86 11.11 23.49 21.78
C THR A 86 10.31 22.96 22.97
N GLU A 87 9.56 23.83 23.65
CA GLU A 87 8.66 23.42 24.74
C GLU A 87 7.50 22.58 24.19
N LEU A 88 6.93 22.98 23.05
CA LEU A 88 5.89 22.21 22.37
C LEU A 88 6.42 20.85 21.91
N ASP A 89 7.61 20.80 21.34
CA ASP A 89 8.26 19.54 20.92
C ASP A 89 8.50 18.60 22.12
N ALA A 90 8.97 19.15 23.26
CA ALA A 90 9.12 18.40 24.49
C ALA A 90 7.78 17.84 25.01
N THR A 91 6.71 18.65 25.03
CA THR A 91 5.37 18.18 25.44
C THR A 91 4.80 17.16 24.46
N MET A 92 5.07 17.29 23.15
CA MET A 92 4.63 16.35 22.13
C MET A 92 5.33 14.99 22.32
N HIS A 93 6.63 15.00 22.61
CA HIS A 93 7.37 13.79 22.96
C HIS A 93 6.85 13.14 24.25
N GLN A 94 6.53 13.92 25.28
CA GLN A 94 5.94 13.41 26.52
C GLN A 94 4.56 12.78 26.28
N ILE A 95 3.67 13.47 25.55
CA ILE A 95 2.35 12.94 25.19
C ILE A 95 2.46 11.66 24.37
N ASN A 96 3.39 11.61 23.41
CA ASN A 96 3.61 10.41 22.60
C ASN A 96 4.09 9.24 23.47
N SER A 97 5.00 9.48 24.42
CA SER A 97 5.41 8.47 25.39
C SER A 97 4.21 7.97 26.21
N ASP A 98 3.40 8.87 26.75
CA ASP A 98 2.22 8.52 27.54
C ASP A 98 1.18 7.74 26.73
N PHE A 99 0.98 8.07 25.45
CA PHE A 99 0.11 7.30 24.55
C PHE A 99 0.66 5.91 24.29
N THR A 100 1.97 5.76 24.05
CA THR A 100 2.59 4.44 23.85
C THR A 100 2.53 3.59 25.11
N GLU A 101 2.65 4.19 26.30
CA GLU A 101 2.50 3.50 27.57
C GLU A 101 1.04 3.09 27.82
N LYS A 102 0.07 3.98 27.56
CA LYS A 102 -1.35 3.64 27.65
C LYS A 102 -1.78 2.59 26.63
N GLU A 103 -1.25 2.62 25.41
CA GLU A 103 -1.48 1.59 24.41
C GLU A 103 -0.88 0.25 24.85
N ARG A 104 0.33 0.25 25.42
CA ARG A 104 0.94 -0.94 26.00
C ARG A 104 0.12 -1.52 27.15
N VAL A 105 -0.39 -0.66 28.04
CA VAL A 105 -1.25 -1.07 29.17
C VAL A 105 -2.60 -1.56 28.66
N MET A 106 -3.23 -0.91 27.68
CA MET A 106 -4.47 -1.39 27.06
C MET A 106 -4.28 -2.73 26.37
N ASN A 107 -3.16 -2.94 25.68
CA ASN A 107 -2.84 -4.22 25.05
C ASN A 107 -2.56 -5.30 26.11
N ALA A 108 -1.86 -4.98 27.21
CA ALA A 108 -1.66 -5.91 28.31
C ALA A 108 -2.98 -6.25 29.05
N LEU A 109 -3.87 -5.27 29.22
CA LEU A 109 -5.21 -5.47 29.79
C LEU A 109 -6.14 -6.21 28.82
N ALA A 110 -5.99 -6.01 27.52
CA ALA A 110 -6.67 -6.76 26.49
C ALA A 110 -6.15 -8.21 26.44
N GLU A 111 -4.85 -8.43 26.59
CA GLU A 111 -4.24 -9.77 26.71
C GLU A 111 -4.69 -10.46 28.01
N LEU A 112 -4.73 -9.76 29.14
CA LEU A 112 -5.29 -10.29 30.39
C LEU A 112 -6.80 -10.57 30.29
N SER A 113 -7.54 -9.78 29.53
CA SER A 113 -8.96 -10.04 29.22
C SER A 113 -9.15 -11.16 28.19
N LEU A 114 -8.17 -11.40 27.31
CA LEU A 114 -8.19 -12.49 26.32
C LEU A 114 -7.98 -13.87 26.95
N PHE A 115 -7.45 -13.95 28.17
CA PHE A 115 -7.14 -15.21 28.86
C PHE A 115 -7.98 -15.51 30.10
N ASN A 116 -8.97 -14.69 30.45
CA ASN A 116 -10.01 -15.12 31.40
C ASN A 116 -11.41 -14.68 30.95
N GLU A 117 -12.27 -15.69 30.80
CA GLU A 117 -13.71 -15.67 30.47
C GLU A 117 -14.15 -15.33 29.02
N VAL A 118 -14.56 -16.41 28.35
CA VAL A 118 -15.54 -16.50 27.26
C VAL A 118 -15.25 -15.76 25.94
N MET A 119 -14.46 -16.43 25.09
CA MET A 119 -14.60 -16.36 23.62
C MET A 119 -15.91 -17.01 23.15
N PRO A 120 -16.74 -16.37 22.32
CA PRO A 120 -17.52 -17.04 21.29
C PRO A 120 -16.84 -16.93 19.92
N GLU A 121 -16.58 -18.10 19.36
CA GLU A 121 -16.64 -18.51 17.95
C GLU A 121 -15.95 -17.69 16.84
N LEU A 122 -15.05 -18.40 16.16
CA LEU A 122 -14.57 -18.12 14.82
C LEU A 122 -15.29 -19.10 13.87
N GLY A 123 -16.59 -18.86 13.70
CA GLY A 123 -17.48 -19.80 13.03
C GLY A 123 -18.69 -19.19 12.35
N LYS A 124 -18.61 -17.94 11.86
CA LYS A 124 -19.45 -17.38 10.77
C LYS A 124 -19.10 -15.91 10.51
N ARG A 125 -18.27 -15.67 9.48
CA ARG A 125 -17.97 -14.30 8.99
C ARG A 125 -19.18 -13.57 8.41
N ASP A 126 -20.31 -14.25 8.22
CA ASP A 126 -21.56 -13.64 7.77
C ASP A 126 -22.56 -13.33 8.91
N GLN A 127 -22.35 -13.77 10.17
CA GLN A 127 -23.33 -13.52 11.26
C GLN A 127 -22.88 -12.52 12.34
N ILE A 128 -21.59 -12.21 12.45
CA ILE A 128 -21.10 -11.22 13.42
C ILE A 128 -21.47 -9.79 12.97
N GLN A 129 -21.45 -9.54 11.66
CA GLN A 129 -21.89 -8.26 11.10
C GLN A 129 -23.40 -8.06 11.30
N ASP A 130 -24.21 -9.10 11.12
CA ASP A 130 -25.66 -9.04 11.36
C ASP A 130 -25.99 -8.77 12.83
N SER A 131 -25.27 -9.37 13.79
CA SER A 131 -25.53 -9.18 15.23
C SER A 131 -25.19 -7.77 15.73
N GLU A 132 -24.08 -7.21 15.24
CA GLU A 132 -23.64 -5.84 15.59
C GLU A 132 -24.52 -4.78 14.90
N LEU A 133 -24.92 -5.02 13.64
CA LEU A 133 -25.86 -4.18 12.90
C LEU A 133 -27.27 -4.22 13.50
N ILE A 134 -27.77 -5.38 13.95
CA ILE A 134 -29.07 -5.48 14.63
C ILE A 134 -29.04 -4.75 15.98
N ALA A 135 -27.93 -4.81 16.72
CA ALA A 135 -27.75 -4.05 17.95
C ALA A 135 -27.68 -2.53 17.72
N GLU A 136 -27.04 -2.09 16.62
CA GLU A 136 -26.97 -0.68 16.22
C GLU A 136 -28.32 -0.16 15.67
N ALA A 137 -29.03 -0.97 14.89
CA ALA A 137 -30.38 -0.69 14.41
C ALA A 137 -31.37 -0.56 15.59
N ASN A 138 -31.32 -1.46 16.57
CA ASN A 138 -32.15 -1.38 17.78
C ASN A 138 -31.83 -0.16 18.67
N ARG A 139 -30.62 0.42 18.58
CA ARG A 139 -30.27 1.66 19.30
C ARG A 139 -30.73 2.94 18.59
N LEU A 140 -30.84 2.91 17.26
CA LEU A 140 -31.16 4.08 16.43
C LEU A 140 -32.62 4.12 15.96
N SER A 141 -33.33 3.00 16.00
CA SER A 141 -34.72 2.83 15.56
C SER A 141 -35.66 2.91 16.76
N GLU A 142 -36.71 3.73 16.64
CA GLU A 142 -37.73 3.92 17.69
C GLU A 142 -38.69 2.73 17.79
N PHE A 143 -38.91 2.02 16.68
CA PHE A 143 -39.93 0.96 16.57
C PHE A 143 -39.36 -0.42 16.18
N ALA A 144 -38.03 -0.62 16.17
CA ALA A 144 -37.43 -1.90 15.81
C ALA A 144 -37.94 -3.06 16.70
N GLY A 145 -38.27 -4.18 16.06
CA GLY A 145 -38.80 -5.38 16.71
C GLY A 145 -40.29 -5.34 17.05
N THR A 146 -40.96 -4.19 16.94
CA THR A 146 -42.41 -4.09 17.19
C THR A 146 -43.23 -4.70 16.04
N PRO A 147 -44.35 -5.39 16.33
CA PRO A 147 -45.24 -5.88 15.30
C PRO A 147 -46.04 -4.72 14.67
N LEU A 148 -46.26 -4.76 13.36
CA LEU A 148 -46.96 -3.70 12.61
C LEU A 148 -48.37 -3.42 13.18
N SER A 149 -49.02 -4.42 13.78
CA SER A 149 -50.32 -4.30 14.45
C SER A 149 -50.35 -3.28 15.59
N SER A 150 -49.21 -3.04 16.27
CA SER A 150 -49.12 -2.08 17.37
C SER A 150 -48.99 -0.63 16.89
N LEU A 151 -48.67 -0.39 15.61
CA LEU A 151 -48.54 0.95 15.02
C LEU A 151 -49.76 1.39 14.20
N VAL A 152 -50.87 0.64 14.26
CA VAL A 152 -52.13 1.01 13.57
C VAL A 152 -52.67 2.36 14.03
N ASN A 153 -52.44 2.72 15.30
CA ASN A 153 -52.83 4.02 15.82
C ASN A 153 -51.87 5.14 15.34
N VAL A 154 -50.57 4.85 15.21
CA VAL A 154 -49.53 5.85 14.87
C VAL A 154 -49.50 6.18 13.38
N ILE A 155 -49.76 5.19 12.52
CA ILE A 155 -49.68 5.28 11.06
C ILE A 155 -51.05 5.01 10.44
N GLU A 156 -51.67 6.06 9.90
CA GLU A 156 -52.94 5.96 9.17
C GLU A 156 -52.74 5.10 7.90
N GLY A 157 -53.51 4.00 7.79
CA GLY A 157 -53.42 3.04 6.69
C GLY A 157 -52.61 1.76 6.98
N ALA A 158 -51.95 1.65 8.15
CA ALA A 158 -51.19 0.46 8.51
C ALA A 158 -52.06 -0.81 8.69
N ALA A 159 -53.34 -0.65 9.05
CA ALA A 159 -54.30 -1.77 9.14
C ALA A 159 -54.49 -2.49 7.80
N ASN A 160 -54.45 -1.78 6.67
CA ASN A 160 -54.62 -2.35 5.33
C ASN A 160 -53.38 -3.15 4.87
N VAL A 161 -52.23 -2.95 5.53
CA VAL A 161 -50.96 -3.61 5.23
C VAL A 161 -50.62 -4.66 6.31
N ALA A 162 -51.44 -4.82 7.35
CA ALA A 162 -51.19 -5.78 8.44
C ALA A 162 -51.65 -7.22 8.13
N ASP A 163 -52.19 -7.48 6.93
CA ASP A 163 -52.92 -8.72 6.67
C ASP A 163 -52.00 -9.97 6.56
N GLY A 164 -52.28 -10.98 7.39
CA GLY A 164 -51.88 -12.39 7.25
C GLY A 164 -50.43 -12.81 7.54
N THR A 165 -49.45 -11.91 7.58
CA THR A 165 -48.01 -12.27 7.81
C THR A 165 -47.47 -11.61 9.07
N LYS A 166 -46.61 -12.32 9.84
CA LYS A 166 -45.94 -11.81 11.05
C LYS A 166 -44.94 -10.68 10.71
N ARG A 167 -45.44 -9.54 10.26
CA ARG A 167 -44.67 -8.38 9.84
C ARG A 167 -44.13 -7.63 11.05
N ARG A 168 -42.81 -7.45 11.08
CA ARG A 168 -42.09 -6.73 12.13
C ARG A 168 -41.26 -5.62 11.51
N ILE A 169 -41.09 -4.53 12.23
CA ILE A 169 -40.24 -3.42 11.80
C ILE A 169 -38.79 -3.80 12.11
N VAL A 170 -37.95 -3.70 11.09
CA VAL A 170 -36.51 -3.96 11.16
C VAL A 170 -35.77 -2.65 11.43
N PHE A 171 -36.18 -1.56 10.79
CA PHE A 171 -35.57 -0.24 10.98
C PHE A 171 -36.54 0.88 10.63
N ASP A 172 -36.47 2.00 11.34
CA ASP A 172 -37.24 3.22 11.06
C ASP A 172 -36.41 4.48 11.22
N GLY A 173 -36.80 5.55 10.53
CA GLY A 173 -36.22 6.87 10.71
C GLY A 173 -36.71 7.90 9.70
N GLU A 174 -36.40 9.17 9.98
CA GLU A 174 -36.80 10.31 9.14
C GLU A 174 -35.69 10.67 8.14
N LEU A 175 -36.08 10.92 6.89
CA LEU A 175 -35.20 11.29 5.79
C LEU A 175 -35.81 12.44 4.99
N ARG A 176 -34.94 13.25 4.37
CA ARG A 176 -35.38 14.33 3.49
C ARG A 176 -35.53 13.81 2.07
N GLU A 177 -36.73 13.89 1.52
CA GLU A 177 -36.97 13.54 0.13
C GLU A 177 -36.64 14.73 -0.78
N LEU A 178 -35.80 14.48 -1.78
CA LEU A 178 -35.38 15.45 -2.78
C LEU A 178 -36.00 15.12 -4.13
N SER A 179 -36.33 16.15 -4.90
CA SER A 179 -36.73 15.96 -6.29
C SER A 179 -35.54 15.51 -7.14
N VAL A 180 -35.80 14.54 -8.02
CA VAL A 180 -34.79 13.87 -8.86
C VAL A 180 -34.25 14.84 -9.93
N ASP A 181 -35.08 15.77 -10.39
CA ASP A 181 -34.74 16.67 -11.50
C ASP A 181 -33.99 17.93 -11.03
N ASN A 182 -34.36 18.48 -9.86
CA ASN A 182 -33.86 19.77 -9.40
C ASN A 182 -33.18 19.73 -8.01
N HIS A 183 -33.10 18.56 -7.37
CA HIS A 183 -32.52 18.33 -6.04
C HIS A 183 -33.09 19.24 -4.94
N SER A 184 -34.26 19.84 -5.15
CA SER A 184 -34.96 20.63 -4.13
C SER A 184 -35.67 19.73 -3.14
N LEU A 185 -35.78 20.18 -1.89
CA LEU A 185 -36.48 19.47 -0.84
C LEU A 185 -37.99 19.41 -1.14
N ILE A 186 -38.53 18.19 -1.24
CA ILE A 186 -39.98 17.95 -1.37
C ILE A 186 -40.60 17.94 0.02
N CYS A 187 -40.13 17.06 0.91
CA CYS A 187 -40.66 16.92 2.27
C CYS A 187 -39.70 16.13 3.18
N VAL A 188 -40.04 16.06 4.46
CA VAL A 188 -39.45 15.11 5.40
C VAL A 188 -40.35 13.88 5.44
N ALA A 189 -39.82 12.75 4.97
CA ALA A 189 -40.49 11.47 4.92
C ALA A 189 -39.98 10.56 6.03
N ARG A 190 -40.87 9.78 6.64
CA ARG A 190 -40.50 8.73 7.59
C ARG A 190 -40.58 7.38 6.91
N LEU A 191 -39.48 6.65 6.90
CA LEU A 191 -39.38 5.35 6.26
C LEU A 191 -39.49 4.26 7.33
N PHE A 192 -40.30 3.24 7.07
CA PHE A 192 -40.39 2.04 7.90
C PHE A 192 -40.02 0.81 7.07
N LEU A 193 -38.89 0.20 7.40
CA LEU A 193 -38.41 -1.03 6.79
C LEU A 193 -38.94 -2.23 7.55
N LEU A 194 -39.75 -3.05 6.89
CA LEU A 194 -40.25 -4.33 7.40
C LEU A 194 -39.45 -5.50 6.82
N ASN A 195 -39.77 -6.71 7.28
CA ASN A 195 -39.18 -7.96 6.81
C ASN A 195 -39.46 -8.29 5.33
N ASP A 196 -40.49 -7.69 4.73
CA ASP A 196 -40.91 -7.95 3.34
C ASP A 196 -41.25 -6.68 2.54
N LEU A 197 -41.42 -5.54 3.19
CA LEU A 197 -41.89 -4.29 2.59
C LEU A 197 -41.10 -3.08 3.10
N LEU A 198 -40.99 -2.04 2.27
CA LEU A 198 -40.57 -0.70 2.68
C LEU A 198 -41.76 0.26 2.59
N LEU A 199 -42.13 0.88 3.71
CA LEU A 199 -43.18 1.89 3.77
C LEU A 199 -42.58 3.29 3.77
N VAL A 200 -43.16 4.19 2.98
CA VAL A 200 -42.84 5.62 3.03
C VAL A 200 -44.09 6.37 3.48
N ALA A 201 -43.96 7.09 4.59
CA ALA A 201 -45.04 7.86 5.21
C ALA A 201 -44.65 9.32 5.39
N TYR A 202 -45.64 10.21 5.30
CA TYR A 202 -45.47 11.65 5.52
C TYR A 202 -46.17 12.09 6.78
N SER A 203 -45.65 13.13 7.45
CA SER A 203 -46.29 13.72 8.63
C SER A 203 -47.53 14.54 8.22
N GLN A 204 -48.62 14.36 8.96
CA GLN A 204 -49.89 15.05 8.67
C GLN A 204 -50.07 16.23 9.64
N SER A 205 -50.19 17.46 9.12
CA SER A 205 -50.33 18.67 9.94
C SER A 205 -51.79 19.09 10.20
N GLY A 206 -52.73 18.14 10.23
CA GLY A 206 -54.18 18.41 10.35
C GLY A 206 -54.84 17.61 11.46
N ARG A 207 -55.73 18.24 12.22
CA ARG A 207 -56.42 17.80 13.46
C ARG A 207 -56.99 16.36 13.44
N SER A 208 -56.14 15.35 13.55
CA SER A 208 -56.50 13.99 13.95
C SER A 208 -55.69 13.66 15.18
N ASP A 209 -56.35 13.51 16.33
CA ASP A 209 -55.71 13.40 17.65
C ASP A 209 -55.10 12.01 17.91
N THR A 210 -55.04 11.14 16.89
CA THR A 210 -54.63 9.74 17.05
C THR A 210 -53.53 9.27 16.11
N SER A 211 -53.36 9.84 14.91
CA SER A 211 -52.40 9.34 13.90
C SER A 211 -51.52 10.47 13.34
N HIS A 212 -50.19 10.32 13.48
CA HIS A 212 -49.23 11.37 13.12
C HIS A 212 -48.64 11.23 11.71
N TYR A 213 -48.68 10.02 11.14
CA TYR A 213 -48.10 9.71 9.85
C TYR A 213 -49.12 9.02 8.93
N ARG A 214 -49.14 9.39 7.66
CA ARG A 214 -50.00 8.75 6.64
C ARG A 214 -49.15 8.02 5.61
N ILE A 215 -49.47 6.75 5.35
CA ILE A 215 -48.78 5.96 4.32
C ILE A 215 -49.05 6.57 2.95
N GLN A 216 -47.98 6.86 2.22
CA GLN A 216 -48.06 7.36 0.85
C GLN A 216 -47.81 6.23 -0.16
N THR A 217 -46.75 5.43 0.05
CA THR A 217 -46.35 4.36 -0.86
C THR A 217 -45.76 3.18 -0.12
N VAL A 218 -46.00 1.98 -0.64
CA VAL A 218 -45.47 0.71 -0.13
C VAL A 218 -44.70 0.03 -1.25
N TYR A 219 -43.44 -0.33 -1.00
CA TYR A 219 -42.58 -1.01 -1.95
C TYR A 219 -42.28 -2.44 -1.49
N PRO A 220 -42.61 -3.46 -2.30
CA PRO A 220 -42.10 -4.82 -2.08
C PRO A 220 -40.58 -4.87 -2.22
N LEU A 221 -39.90 -5.51 -1.26
CA LEU A 221 -38.43 -5.59 -1.26
C LEU A 221 -37.87 -6.36 -2.47
N GLU A 222 -38.67 -7.24 -3.08
CA GLU A 222 -38.30 -7.97 -4.31
C GLU A 222 -38.03 -7.03 -5.49
N SER A 223 -38.84 -5.97 -5.63
CA SER A 223 -38.78 -4.99 -6.73
C SER A 223 -37.93 -3.75 -6.42
N LEU A 224 -37.33 -3.69 -5.22
CA LEU A 224 -36.65 -2.50 -4.70
C LEU A 224 -35.16 -2.49 -5.02
N ASP A 225 -34.69 -1.56 -5.84
CA ASP A 225 -33.26 -1.33 -6.05
C ASP A 225 -32.77 -0.07 -5.34
N VAL A 226 -31.68 -0.22 -4.58
CA VAL A 226 -31.06 0.86 -3.81
C VAL A 226 -29.75 1.24 -4.50
N VAL A 227 -29.65 2.50 -4.94
CA VAL A 227 -28.47 3.02 -5.63
C VAL A 227 -27.82 4.10 -4.77
N ASN A 228 -26.61 3.81 -4.30
CA ASN A 228 -25.81 4.77 -3.54
C ASN A 228 -25.25 5.87 -4.47
N VAL A 229 -25.67 7.12 -4.25
CA VAL A 229 -25.18 8.27 -5.03
C VAL A 229 -23.86 8.76 -4.44
N VAL A 230 -22.75 8.52 -5.16
CA VAL A 230 -21.42 8.99 -4.77
C VAL A 230 -21.18 10.39 -5.34
N ALA A 231 -20.94 11.37 -4.46
CA ALA A 231 -20.70 12.76 -4.86
C ALA A 231 -19.35 12.91 -5.56
N ARG A 232 -19.31 12.70 -6.88
CA ARG A 232 -18.10 12.90 -7.70
C ARG A 232 -17.82 14.38 -7.96
N ASP A 233 -18.81 15.27 -7.84
CA ASP A 233 -18.68 16.72 -8.03
C ASP A 233 -19.49 17.53 -7.01
N ARG A 234 -18.84 18.46 -6.31
CA ARG A 234 -19.45 19.33 -5.27
C ARG A 234 -20.52 20.30 -5.78
N ARG A 235 -20.72 20.42 -7.09
CA ARG A 235 -21.64 21.41 -7.69
C ARG A 235 -22.99 20.85 -8.13
N HIS A 236 -23.16 19.53 -8.23
CA HIS A 236 -24.38 18.95 -8.83
C HIS A 236 -25.01 17.76 -8.08
N ALA A 237 -24.34 17.15 -7.10
CA ALA A 237 -24.90 16.02 -6.35
C ALA A 237 -25.16 16.37 -4.87
N PRO A 238 -26.36 16.08 -4.31
CA PRO A 238 -26.63 16.32 -2.90
C PRO A 238 -25.81 15.37 -2.01
N LEU A 239 -25.12 15.95 -1.03
CA LEU A 239 -24.32 15.20 -0.05
C LEU A 239 -25.21 14.25 0.75
N ASN A 240 -24.67 13.09 1.13
CA ASN A 240 -25.36 12.09 1.96
C ASN A 240 -26.71 11.60 1.39
N SER A 241 -26.86 11.57 0.06
CA SER A 241 -28.06 11.08 -0.61
C SER A 241 -27.95 9.66 -1.17
N PHE A 242 -29.07 8.95 -1.25
CA PHE A 242 -29.21 7.65 -1.91
C PHE A 242 -30.55 7.58 -2.64
N LYS A 243 -30.59 6.79 -3.70
CA LYS A 243 -31.74 6.66 -4.61
C LYS A 243 -32.42 5.32 -4.40
N ILE A 244 -33.75 5.33 -4.40
CA ILE A 244 -34.59 4.12 -4.44
C ILE A 244 -35.27 4.08 -5.81
N SER A 245 -35.09 3.00 -6.55
CA SER A 245 -35.73 2.75 -7.84
C SER A 245 -36.59 1.49 -7.78
N VAL A 246 -37.86 1.63 -8.16
CA VAL A 246 -38.81 0.55 -8.38
C VAL A 246 -39.43 0.80 -9.74
N ASP A 247 -39.03 0.04 -10.76
CA ASP A 247 -39.40 0.37 -12.15
C ASP A 247 -40.91 0.58 -12.31
N PRO A 248 -41.36 1.76 -12.82
CA PRO A 248 -40.58 2.84 -13.45
C PRO A 248 -40.27 4.07 -12.55
N VAL A 249 -40.59 4.03 -11.26
CA VAL A 249 -40.52 5.16 -10.33
C VAL A 249 -39.17 5.23 -9.62
N THR A 250 -38.62 6.45 -9.53
CA THR A 250 -37.35 6.75 -8.89
C THR A 250 -37.56 7.84 -7.83
N ARG A 251 -37.07 7.64 -6.61
CA ARG A 251 -37.10 8.64 -5.52
C ARG A 251 -35.71 8.85 -4.93
N LEU A 252 -35.40 10.07 -4.50
CA LEU A 252 -34.11 10.46 -3.96
C LEU A 252 -34.27 10.87 -2.49
N PHE A 253 -33.51 10.24 -1.60
CA PHE A 253 -33.52 10.54 -0.17
C PHE A 253 -32.16 11.04 0.31
N GLN A 254 -32.17 12.00 1.22
CA GLN A 254 -30.98 12.57 1.84
C GLN A 254 -31.02 12.33 3.36
N ALA A 255 -29.93 11.77 3.88
CA ALA A 255 -29.71 11.59 5.32
C ALA A 255 -28.93 12.77 5.90
N ASP A 256 -29.11 13.03 7.19
CA ASP A 256 -28.46 14.15 7.88
C ASP A 256 -26.94 13.98 8.00
N THR A 257 -26.46 12.73 8.13
CA THR A 257 -25.02 12.41 8.25
C THR A 257 -24.58 11.32 7.28
N ALA A 258 -23.29 11.32 6.94
CA ALA A 258 -22.69 10.28 6.11
C ALA A 258 -22.79 8.90 6.77
N ALA A 259 -22.67 8.84 8.10
CA ALA A 259 -22.88 7.63 8.88
C ALA A 259 -24.32 7.11 8.75
N SER A 260 -25.33 7.97 8.95
CA SER A 260 -26.74 7.61 8.81
C SER A 260 -27.09 7.08 7.41
N LYS A 261 -26.55 7.70 6.35
CA LYS A 261 -26.68 7.18 4.98
C LYS A 261 -26.12 5.76 4.84
N GLN A 262 -24.92 5.51 5.38
CA GLN A 262 -24.28 4.19 5.30
C GLN A 262 -25.09 3.14 6.05
N THR A 263 -25.63 3.48 7.22
CA THR A 263 -26.53 2.61 7.98
C THR A 263 -27.79 2.28 7.19
N TRP A 264 -28.46 3.28 6.60
CA TRP A 264 -29.67 3.08 5.79
C TRP A 264 -29.45 2.17 4.58
N VAL A 265 -28.39 2.39 3.81
CA VAL A 265 -28.08 1.57 2.62
C VAL A 265 -27.79 0.12 3.03
N ARG A 266 -26.98 -0.07 4.09
CA ARG A 266 -26.67 -1.42 4.60
C ARG A 266 -27.91 -2.16 5.11
N MET A 267 -28.78 -1.48 5.88
CA MET A 267 -29.98 -2.10 6.43
C MET A 267 -30.98 -2.51 5.33
N LEU A 268 -31.10 -1.70 4.27
CA LEU A 268 -31.96 -2.02 3.12
C LEU A 268 -31.43 -3.20 2.31
N GLU A 269 -30.13 -3.21 2.00
CA GLU A 269 -29.48 -4.31 1.26
C GLU A 269 -29.55 -5.62 2.05
N GLU A 270 -29.30 -5.58 3.36
CA GLU A 270 -29.33 -6.75 4.23
C GLU A 270 -30.74 -7.32 4.39
N THR A 271 -31.73 -6.46 4.62
CA THR A 271 -33.13 -6.91 4.75
C THR A 271 -33.64 -7.51 3.43
N LYS A 272 -33.26 -6.93 2.28
CA LYS A 272 -33.54 -7.52 0.95
C LYS A 272 -32.85 -8.88 0.78
N ARG A 273 -31.58 -9.01 1.18
CA ARG A 273 -30.81 -10.27 1.12
C ARG A 273 -31.47 -11.39 1.93
N VAL A 274 -31.88 -11.10 3.17
CA VAL A 274 -32.57 -12.04 4.05
C VAL A 274 -33.93 -12.45 3.47
N HIS A 275 -34.69 -11.49 2.94
CA HIS A 275 -36.00 -11.76 2.34
C HIS A 275 -35.91 -12.71 1.13
N VAL A 276 -34.99 -12.45 0.19
CA VAL A 276 -34.78 -13.29 -1.01
C VAL A 276 -34.22 -14.67 -0.64
N GLY A 277 -33.35 -14.73 0.37
CA GLY A 277 -32.80 -15.99 0.89
C GLY A 277 -33.87 -16.92 1.48
N LEU A 278 -34.85 -16.37 2.20
CA LEU A 278 -35.97 -17.13 2.79
C LEU A 278 -36.93 -17.71 1.74
N GLN A 279 -37.11 -17.05 0.58
CA GLN A 279 -37.97 -17.54 -0.50
C GLN A 279 -37.31 -18.67 -1.31
N SER A 280 -36.00 -18.59 -1.55
CA SER A 280 -35.24 -19.60 -2.30
C SER A 280 -35.18 -20.96 -1.57
N GLY A 281 -35.35 -20.98 -0.24
CA GLY A 281 -35.39 -22.20 0.57
C GLY A 281 -36.72 -22.98 0.53
N ARG A 282 -37.81 -22.40 0.01
CA ARG A 282 -39.14 -23.05 0.00
C ARG A 282 -39.41 -23.97 -1.20
N TYR A 283 -38.54 -24.01 -2.21
CA TYR A 283 -38.73 -24.82 -3.43
C TYR A 283 -37.98 -26.16 -3.48
N ARG A 284 -37.35 -26.58 -2.38
CA ARG A 284 -36.72 -27.92 -2.28
C ARG A 284 -37.28 -28.72 -1.12
N SER A 285 -38.49 -29.25 -1.27
CA SER A 285 -38.98 -30.43 -0.53
C SER A 285 -40.28 -30.97 -1.15
N ALA A 286 -40.18 -32.05 -1.93
CA ALA A 286 -41.08 -33.23 -1.91
C ALA A 286 -40.71 -34.19 -3.08
N PRO A 287 -40.58 -35.51 -2.83
CA PRO A 287 -40.26 -36.51 -3.86
C PRO A 287 -41.52 -37.14 -4.46
N GLY A 288 -41.51 -37.39 -5.76
CA GLY A 288 -42.61 -38.08 -6.47
C GLY A 288 -42.12 -38.69 -7.78
N ARG A 289 -42.20 -40.02 -7.86
CA ARG A 289 -41.79 -40.89 -8.97
C ARG A 289 -42.71 -40.78 -10.20
N ALA A 290 -42.08 -41.10 -11.34
CA ALA A 290 -42.56 -41.94 -12.47
C ALA A 290 -42.93 -41.26 -13.80
N ASN A 291 -42.17 -41.70 -14.83
CA ASN A 291 -42.46 -41.87 -16.28
C ASN A 291 -42.84 -40.62 -17.09
N ASP A 292 -42.39 -40.39 -18.33
CA ASP A 292 -41.91 -41.24 -19.43
C ASP A 292 -40.91 -40.39 -20.28
N LYS A 293 -39.74 -40.94 -20.64
CA LYS A 293 -39.34 -41.44 -21.97
C LYS A 293 -39.09 -40.39 -23.08
N ASP A 294 -37.88 -40.55 -23.63
CA ASP A 294 -37.41 -40.25 -24.99
C ASP A 294 -37.20 -38.78 -25.43
N ALA A 295 -35.93 -38.33 -25.40
CA ALA A 295 -35.10 -38.28 -26.62
C ALA A 295 -33.68 -37.69 -26.37
N GLN A 296 -32.66 -38.50 -26.69
CA GLN A 296 -31.24 -38.21 -27.05
C GLN A 296 -30.41 -37.26 -26.17
N ALA A 297 -29.39 -37.65 -25.39
CA ALA A 297 -28.20 -38.50 -25.62
C ALA A 297 -27.24 -38.01 -26.72
N VAL A 298 -26.11 -37.40 -26.32
CA VAL A 298 -24.73 -37.77 -26.75
C VAL A 298 -23.73 -37.21 -25.70
N TRP A 299 -23.28 -38.04 -24.76
CA TRP A 299 -21.92 -37.98 -24.19
C TRP A 299 -21.39 -39.42 -24.14
N SER A 300 -20.16 -39.62 -24.57
CA SER A 300 -19.37 -40.84 -24.40
C SER A 300 -17.93 -40.38 -24.10
N GLN A 301 -17.12 -41.00 -23.26
CA GLN A 301 -17.29 -41.97 -22.18
C GLN A 301 -15.92 -41.93 -21.48
N GLU A 302 -15.92 -42.20 -20.18
CA GLU A 302 -14.74 -42.24 -19.32
C GLU A 302 -13.84 -43.45 -19.63
N SER A 303 -12.60 -43.42 -19.15
CA SER A 303 -12.15 -44.28 -18.02
C SER A 303 -10.74 -44.88 -18.13
N PHE A 304 -9.94 -44.50 -17.14
CA PHE A 304 -9.10 -45.32 -16.25
C PHE A 304 -7.87 -46.12 -16.73
N ALA A 305 -6.74 -45.72 -16.10
CA ALA A 305 -5.68 -46.53 -15.46
C ALA A 305 -4.64 -47.31 -16.30
N LYS A 306 -3.34 -47.03 -16.04
CA LYS A 306 -2.45 -47.93 -15.26
C LYS A 306 -1.06 -47.34 -15.00
N VAL A 307 -0.57 -47.64 -13.80
CA VAL A 307 0.79 -47.45 -13.26
C VAL A 307 1.75 -48.48 -13.85
N GLY A 308 3.02 -48.09 -14.10
CA GLY A 308 4.14 -48.98 -14.39
C GLY A 308 5.49 -48.34 -13.98
N LYS A 309 6.26 -49.09 -13.17
CA LYS A 309 7.56 -48.77 -12.55
C LYS A 309 8.76 -49.06 -13.51
N PRO A 310 10.02 -48.71 -13.15
CA PRO A 310 11.12 -48.36 -14.07
C PRO A 310 12.09 -49.51 -14.42
N SER A 311 12.90 -49.33 -15.48
CA SER A 311 14.11 -50.14 -15.76
C SER A 311 15.24 -49.35 -16.44
N THR A 312 16.34 -49.22 -15.71
CA THR A 312 17.79 -49.17 -16.01
C THR A 312 18.34 -49.19 -17.47
N THR A 313 19.04 -48.08 -17.84
CA THR A 313 20.43 -47.88 -18.40
C THR A 313 21.00 -48.74 -19.57
N PRO A 314 22.10 -48.33 -20.27
CA PRO A 314 22.65 -46.98 -20.59
C PRO A 314 23.13 -46.85 -22.08
N SER A 315 23.28 -45.62 -22.59
CA SER A 315 24.26 -45.32 -23.65
C SER A 315 24.59 -43.83 -23.64
N ASP A 316 25.76 -43.54 -23.09
CA ASP A 316 26.67 -42.43 -23.42
C ASP A 316 26.66 -42.10 -24.94
N GLN A 317 26.85 -40.88 -25.44
CA GLN A 317 27.82 -39.83 -25.07
C GLN A 317 27.47 -38.51 -25.86
N PRO A 318 28.27 -37.42 -25.82
CA PRO A 318 27.81 -36.11 -25.33
C PRO A 318 27.82 -34.99 -26.41
N THR A 319 26.98 -33.97 -26.24
CA THR A 319 27.35 -32.62 -26.69
C THR A 319 26.86 -31.59 -25.68
N THR A 320 27.85 -30.97 -25.06
CA THR A 320 27.77 -29.85 -24.15
C THR A 320 27.46 -28.56 -24.93
N ALA A 321 26.37 -27.89 -24.57
CA ALA A 321 26.21 -26.46 -24.80
C ALA A 321 25.34 -25.88 -23.68
N ASN A 322 26.03 -25.27 -22.70
CA ASN A 322 25.56 -24.26 -21.73
C ASN A 322 24.05 -24.09 -21.58
N LYS A 323 23.42 -24.91 -20.72
CA LYS A 323 22.18 -24.52 -20.05
C LYS A 323 22.55 -23.93 -18.70
N LEU A 324 22.28 -22.64 -18.52
CA LEU A 324 22.26 -21.97 -17.21
C LEU A 324 21.23 -22.66 -16.28
N PRO A 325 21.37 -22.54 -14.96
CA PRO A 325 20.58 -23.34 -14.02
C PRO A 325 19.09 -22.99 -14.07
N LEU A 326 18.29 -23.97 -13.65
CA LEU A 326 16.83 -24.07 -13.73
C LEU A 326 16.03 -23.02 -12.91
N TYR A 327 16.62 -21.88 -12.54
CA TYR A 327 15.95 -20.77 -11.84
C TYR A 327 15.63 -19.57 -12.74
N ALA A 328 16.05 -19.59 -14.01
CA ALA A 328 15.76 -18.53 -14.96
C ALA A 328 14.63 -18.97 -15.91
N LEU A 329 13.38 -18.90 -15.44
CA LEU A 329 12.28 -18.69 -16.38
C LEU A 329 12.57 -17.36 -17.09
N SER A 330 12.58 -17.36 -18.41
CA SER A 330 12.75 -16.13 -19.20
C SER A 330 11.67 -15.15 -18.73
N PRO A 331 12.04 -13.94 -18.26
CA PRO A 331 11.06 -13.02 -17.73
C PRO A 331 10.14 -12.60 -18.87
N ALA A 332 8.92 -13.14 -18.87
CA ALA A 332 7.85 -12.64 -19.71
C ALA A 332 7.75 -11.14 -19.42
N SER A 333 7.88 -10.32 -20.47
CA SER A 333 7.80 -8.86 -20.35
C SER A 333 6.50 -8.48 -19.62
N ALA A 334 6.60 -8.12 -18.34
CA ALA A 334 5.44 -7.74 -17.54
C ALA A 334 4.78 -6.52 -18.19
N SER A 335 3.60 -6.72 -18.79
CA SER A 335 2.87 -5.63 -19.42
C SER A 335 2.38 -4.66 -18.35
N ALA A 336 2.18 -3.39 -18.70
CA ALA A 336 1.65 -2.40 -17.77
C ALA A 336 0.27 -2.80 -17.20
N ASP A 337 -0.47 -3.61 -17.94
CA ASP A 337 -1.78 -4.13 -17.55
C ASP A 337 -1.65 -5.33 -16.60
N SER A 338 -0.70 -6.24 -16.84
CA SER A 338 -0.36 -7.33 -15.90
C SER A 338 0.11 -6.80 -14.55
N VAL A 339 0.88 -5.71 -14.55
CA VAL A 339 1.31 -5.01 -13.32
C VAL A 339 0.11 -4.39 -12.60
N ARG A 340 -0.84 -3.79 -13.34
CA ARG A 340 -2.07 -3.22 -12.75
C ARG A 340 -2.97 -4.29 -12.16
N GLU A 341 -3.08 -5.44 -12.82
CA GLU A 341 -3.81 -6.60 -12.33
C GLU A 341 -3.14 -7.21 -11.09
N ALA A 342 -1.81 -7.31 -11.07
CA ALA A 342 -1.08 -7.73 -9.89
C ALA A 342 -1.27 -6.74 -8.72
N PHE A 343 -1.27 -5.43 -8.98
CA PHE A 343 -1.63 -4.45 -7.95
C PHE A 343 -3.06 -4.64 -7.47
N LYS A 344 -4.03 -4.82 -8.37
CA LYS A 344 -5.42 -5.08 -8.00
C LYS A 344 -5.53 -6.34 -7.13
N ALA A 345 -4.79 -7.39 -7.47
CA ALA A 345 -4.73 -8.63 -6.69
C ALA A 345 -4.09 -8.40 -5.30
N LEU A 346 -2.92 -7.75 -5.24
CA LEU A 346 -2.24 -7.40 -3.99
C LEU A 346 -3.06 -6.45 -3.11
N SER A 347 -3.86 -5.56 -3.70
CA SER A 347 -4.76 -4.67 -2.97
C SER A 347 -6.03 -5.38 -2.51
N SER A 348 -6.51 -6.37 -3.27
CA SER A 348 -7.68 -7.16 -2.89
C SER A 348 -7.43 -8.05 -1.67
N THR A 349 -6.18 -8.44 -1.41
CA THR A 349 -5.81 -9.18 -0.21
C THR A 349 -5.78 -8.31 1.06
N LEU A 350 -5.75 -6.97 0.93
CA LEU A 350 -5.72 -5.99 2.02
C LEU A 350 -6.45 -4.66 1.68
N PRO A 351 -7.80 -4.64 1.65
CA PRO A 351 -8.59 -3.44 1.32
C PRO A 351 -8.37 -2.27 2.30
N GLU A 352 -8.11 -2.57 3.58
CA GLU A 352 -7.92 -1.58 4.64
C GLU A 352 -6.58 -0.84 4.54
N CYS A 353 -5.58 -1.40 3.84
CA CYS A 353 -4.23 -0.82 3.76
C CYS A 353 -4.00 -0.04 2.46
N THR A 354 -4.92 -0.12 1.50
CA THR A 354 -4.84 0.62 0.24
C THR A 354 -4.86 2.14 0.41
N GLU A 355 -5.55 2.64 1.43
CA GLU A 355 -5.64 4.08 1.71
C GLU A 355 -4.43 4.64 2.47
N LEU A 356 -3.74 3.81 3.27
CA LEU A 356 -2.60 4.21 4.11
C LEU A 356 -1.27 4.30 3.35
N LEU A 357 -1.18 3.65 2.19
CA LEU A 357 -0.02 3.67 1.29
C LEU A 357 -0.47 3.99 -0.15
N GLY A 358 -1.40 4.93 -0.27
CA GLY A 358 -1.90 5.39 -1.56
C GLY A 358 -0.74 5.81 -2.48
N PRO A 359 -0.88 5.64 -3.81
CA PRO A 359 0.07 6.25 -4.74
C PRO A 359 0.18 7.74 -4.39
N PRO A 360 1.37 8.38 -4.53
CA PRO A 360 1.43 9.83 -4.44
C PRO A 360 0.35 10.36 -5.39
N PRO A 361 -0.48 11.33 -4.95
CA PRO A 361 -1.59 11.82 -5.75
C PRO A 361 -1.03 12.11 -7.14
N VAL A 362 -1.62 11.48 -8.16
CA VAL A 362 -1.29 11.77 -9.55
C VAL A 362 -1.49 13.27 -9.66
N ALA A 363 -0.37 14.00 -9.72
CA ALA A 363 -0.40 15.42 -9.97
C ALA A 363 -1.12 15.56 -11.29
N SER A 364 -2.35 16.05 -11.24
CA SER A 364 -3.05 16.59 -12.40
C SER A 364 -2.03 17.45 -13.13
N ASP A 365 -1.72 17.08 -14.38
CA ASP A 365 -1.06 17.99 -15.29
C ASP A 365 -1.83 19.33 -15.21
N ALA A 366 -1.09 20.41 -14.97
CA ALA A 366 -1.55 21.75 -14.61
C ALA A 366 -1.66 22.05 -13.10
N VAL A 367 -0.52 22.08 -12.42
CA VAL A 367 -0.25 23.15 -11.43
C VAL A 367 0.83 24.05 -12.03
N PRO A 368 0.60 25.36 -12.15
CA PRO A 368 1.59 26.28 -12.72
C PRO A 368 2.84 26.24 -11.84
N ALA A 369 4.00 26.13 -12.50
CA ALA A 369 5.30 26.20 -11.86
C ALA A 369 5.32 27.38 -10.88
N ARG A 370 5.60 27.11 -9.60
CA ARG A 370 5.97 28.15 -8.64
C ARG A 370 7.20 28.85 -9.21
N ARG A 371 6.99 30.00 -9.85
CA ARG A 371 8.06 30.87 -10.33
C ARG A 371 8.86 31.35 -9.13
N ASN A 372 10.17 31.33 -9.32
CA ASN A 372 11.17 31.92 -8.46
C ASN A 372 10.82 33.41 -8.18
N PRO A 373 10.81 33.89 -6.92
CA PRO A 373 10.47 35.28 -6.58
C PRO A 373 11.51 36.33 -7.02
N PHE A 374 12.63 35.90 -7.62
CA PHE A 374 13.72 36.77 -8.06
C PHE A 374 13.99 36.72 -9.58
N GLY A 375 13.04 36.24 -10.38
CA GLY A 375 13.15 36.29 -11.84
C GLY A 375 12.62 37.61 -12.37
N ASP A 376 13.53 38.54 -12.65
CA ASP A 376 13.22 39.85 -13.21
C ASP A 376 12.46 39.72 -14.55
N SER A 377 11.38 40.49 -14.65
CA SER A 377 10.45 40.54 -15.76
C SER A 377 11.04 41.34 -16.93
N THR A 378 11.26 40.70 -18.09
CA THR A 378 11.31 41.43 -19.37
C THR A 378 10.58 40.69 -20.49
N VAL A 379 9.36 41.17 -20.72
CA VAL A 379 8.67 41.46 -21.98
C VAL A 379 9.01 40.59 -23.21
N SER A 380 8.01 39.81 -23.65
CA SER A 380 7.86 39.47 -25.07
C SER A 380 7.42 40.72 -25.81
N ASP A 381 8.17 41.15 -26.81
CA ASP A 381 7.59 41.83 -27.96
C ASP A 381 8.46 41.65 -29.22
N THR A 382 7.76 41.19 -30.26
CA THR A 382 7.91 41.54 -31.67
C THR A 382 9.29 41.51 -32.35
N LEU A 383 9.41 40.54 -33.24
CA LEU A 383 9.92 40.65 -34.61
C LEU A 383 10.43 42.05 -35.00
N GLY A 384 11.74 42.26 -34.88
CA GLY A 384 12.44 43.45 -35.35
C GLY A 384 13.83 43.05 -35.82
N THR A 385 14.03 43.06 -37.13
CA THR A 385 15.33 43.03 -37.82
C THR A 385 16.32 44.02 -37.18
N PRO A 386 17.54 43.61 -36.83
CA PRO A 386 18.61 44.56 -36.60
C PRO A 386 19.36 44.77 -37.93
N SER A 387 19.07 45.90 -38.57
CA SER A 387 20.05 46.56 -39.43
C SER A 387 20.98 47.34 -38.50
N GLY A 388 22.26 46.98 -38.47
CA GLY A 388 23.24 47.56 -37.56
C GLY A 388 24.67 47.17 -37.91
N SER A 389 25.28 48.01 -38.74
CA SER A 389 26.73 48.28 -38.87
C SER A 389 27.66 47.08 -39.07
N SER A 390 28.12 46.96 -40.31
CA SER A 390 29.37 46.31 -40.70
C SER A 390 30.55 46.83 -39.88
N VAL A 391 31.05 46.00 -38.96
CA VAL A 391 32.44 46.03 -38.50
C VAL A 391 33.07 44.73 -39.00
N SER A 392 34.12 44.89 -39.81
CA SER A 392 34.92 43.81 -40.39
C SER A 392 35.49 42.89 -39.30
N GLY A 393 34.91 41.71 -39.13
CA GLY A 393 35.41 40.64 -38.28
C GLY A 393 35.69 39.40 -39.11
N ALA A 394 36.91 38.89 -39.04
CA ALA A 394 37.39 37.70 -39.75
C ALA A 394 36.40 36.53 -39.68
N LYS A 395 36.26 35.79 -40.79
CA LYS A 395 35.50 34.53 -40.87
C LYS A 395 35.98 33.60 -39.74
N LYS A 396 35.22 33.47 -38.65
CA LYS A 396 35.49 32.45 -37.62
C LYS A 396 35.25 31.08 -38.27
N SER A 397 36.28 30.23 -38.23
CA SER A 397 36.23 28.85 -38.69
C SER A 397 34.99 28.13 -38.14
N ALA A 398 34.31 27.35 -38.98
CA ALA A 398 33.11 26.61 -38.62
C ALA A 398 33.35 25.61 -37.46
N MET A 399 34.62 25.33 -37.13
CA MET A 399 35.04 24.45 -36.04
C MET A 399 35.54 25.19 -34.78
N ALA A 400 35.46 26.53 -34.74
CA ALA A 400 35.91 27.31 -33.57
C ALA A 400 35.21 26.89 -32.26
N TRP A 401 33.92 26.54 -32.34
CA TRP A 401 33.13 26.10 -31.20
C TRP A 401 33.72 24.88 -30.47
N ILE A 402 34.40 23.97 -31.17
CA ILE A 402 34.96 22.73 -30.57
C ILE A 402 36.03 23.04 -29.51
N TRP A 403 36.74 24.15 -29.65
CA TRP A 403 37.78 24.56 -28.70
C TRP A 403 37.20 25.16 -27.43
N ASP A 404 36.00 25.73 -27.51
CA ASP A 404 35.27 26.31 -26.39
C ASP A 404 34.39 25.24 -25.67
N VAL A 405 34.14 24.09 -26.30
CA VAL A 405 33.32 22.99 -25.74
C VAL A 405 33.74 22.57 -24.34
N ALA A 406 35.05 22.53 -24.03
CA ALA A 406 35.49 22.09 -22.72
C ALA A 406 35.00 23.03 -21.60
N GLU A 407 34.99 24.35 -21.85
CA GLU A 407 34.51 25.36 -20.90
C GLU A 407 32.98 25.39 -20.85
N ASP A 408 32.32 25.29 -22.02
CA ASP A 408 30.86 25.17 -22.12
C ASP A 408 30.32 23.93 -21.39
N LEU A 409 31.09 22.84 -21.37
CA LEU A 409 30.75 21.63 -20.62
C LEU A 409 30.84 21.85 -19.11
N ASP A 410 31.89 22.53 -18.64
CA ASP A 410 32.05 22.82 -17.21
C ASP A 410 30.91 23.73 -16.71
N VAL A 411 30.48 24.71 -17.51
CA VAL A 411 29.31 25.55 -17.25
C VAL A 411 28.03 24.72 -17.23
N ALA A 412 27.81 23.89 -18.26
CA ALA A 412 26.59 23.07 -18.35
C ALA A 412 26.47 22.05 -17.20
N ILE A 413 27.59 21.46 -16.76
CA ILE A 413 27.64 20.57 -15.58
C ILE A 413 27.31 21.35 -14.31
N SER A 414 27.85 22.56 -14.16
CA SER A 414 27.59 23.44 -13.00
C SER A 414 26.13 23.89 -12.93
N GLU A 415 25.51 24.20 -14.07
CA GLU A 415 24.08 24.53 -14.20
C GLU A 415 23.15 23.31 -14.03
N ARG A 416 23.70 22.10 -13.86
CA ARG A 416 22.96 20.82 -13.85
C ARG A 416 22.15 20.57 -15.13
N SER A 417 22.58 21.16 -16.25
CA SER A 417 21.99 20.95 -17.56
C SER A 417 22.61 19.72 -18.23
N PHE A 418 22.29 18.54 -17.68
CA PHE A 418 22.93 17.28 -18.10
C PHE A 418 22.60 16.87 -19.53
N ASP A 419 21.42 17.20 -20.04
CA ASP A 419 21.03 16.92 -21.43
C ASP A 419 21.94 17.69 -22.40
N ARG A 420 22.14 18.98 -22.16
CA ARG A 420 23.02 19.84 -22.97
C ARG A 420 24.48 19.38 -22.89
N ALA A 421 24.96 19.06 -21.70
CA ALA A 421 26.32 18.56 -21.51
C ALA A 421 26.57 17.24 -22.27
N THR A 422 25.60 16.32 -22.21
CA THR A 422 25.68 15.03 -22.90
C THR A 422 25.68 15.22 -24.42
N GLU A 423 24.81 16.09 -24.94
CA GLU A 423 24.75 16.39 -26.37
C GLU A 423 26.06 16.99 -26.90
N LEU A 424 26.66 17.92 -26.14
CA LEU A 424 27.95 18.53 -26.48
C LEU A 424 29.09 17.50 -26.50
N ILE A 425 29.15 16.58 -25.51
CA ILE A 425 30.16 15.50 -25.48
C ILE A 425 30.00 14.57 -26.69
N VAL A 426 28.78 14.12 -27.00
CA VAL A 426 28.54 13.21 -28.12
C VAL A 426 28.93 13.87 -29.44
N LYS A 427 28.53 15.14 -29.66
CA LYS A 427 28.90 15.91 -30.84
C LYS A 427 30.41 16.11 -30.95
N ALA A 428 31.07 16.49 -29.85
CA ALA A 428 32.50 16.72 -29.83
C ALA A 428 33.31 15.44 -30.08
N ARG A 429 32.95 14.32 -29.44
CA ARG A 429 33.57 13.00 -29.68
C ARG A 429 33.47 12.59 -31.14
N LEU A 430 32.30 12.75 -31.74
CA LEU A 430 32.05 12.34 -33.12
C LEU A 430 32.87 13.18 -34.11
N GLN A 431 33.00 14.50 -33.89
CA GLN A 431 33.83 15.35 -34.74
C GLN A 431 35.33 15.11 -34.54
N ILE A 432 35.80 14.96 -33.30
CA ILE A 432 37.21 14.65 -33.00
C ILE A 432 37.61 13.30 -33.60
N ASN A 433 36.75 12.28 -33.48
CA ASN A 433 37.02 10.97 -34.06
C ASN A 433 37.07 11.02 -35.60
N ARG A 434 36.21 11.83 -36.25
CA ARG A 434 36.28 12.06 -37.71
C ARG A 434 37.61 12.70 -38.10
N VAL A 435 38.03 13.76 -37.40
CA VAL A 435 39.29 14.46 -37.69
C VAL A 435 40.50 13.54 -37.46
N LEU A 436 40.51 12.76 -36.39
CA LEU A 436 41.59 11.82 -36.09
C LEU A 436 41.64 10.66 -37.10
N ALA A 437 40.51 10.15 -37.57
CA ALA A 437 40.46 9.09 -38.58
C ALA A 437 40.90 9.56 -39.98
N MET A 438 40.52 10.79 -40.38
CA MET A 438 40.97 11.38 -41.65
C MET A 438 42.49 11.66 -41.66
N SER A 439 43.09 11.90 -40.49
CA SER A 439 44.54 12.04 -40.32
C SER A 439 45.30 10.72 -40.50
N GLU A 440 44.64 9.55 -40.38
CA GLU A 440 45.26 8.23 -40.53
C GLU A 440 45.20 7.72 -41.98
N THR A 441 44.13 8.02 -42.72
CA THR A 441 43.96 7.63 -44.14
C THR A 441 44.84 8.43 -45.11
N SER A 442 45.34 9.60 -44.69
CA SER A 442 46.24 10.42 -45.50
C SER A 442 47.63 9.79 -45.71
N GLY A 443 47.95 8.70 -44.98
CA GLY A 443 49.19 7.93 -45.16
C GLY A 443 49.12 6.81 -46.20
N THR A 444 47.95 6.48 -46.75
CA THR A 444 47.83 5.35 -47.70
C THR A 444 46.61 5.48 -48.61
N GLN A 445 46.89 5.72 -49.91
CA GLN A 445 46.00 5.68 -51.09
C GLN A 445 45.27 6.97 -51.52
N GLN A 446 45.60 7.38 -52.75
CA GLN A 446 44.90 8.36 -53.59
C GLN A 446 43.53 7.81 -54.03
N LEU A 447 42.44 8.59 -53.87
CA LEU A 447 41.62 9.13 -54.98
C LEU A 447 40.35 9.88 -54.49
N SER A 448 40.14 11.05 -55.13
CA SER A 448 38.85 11.68 -55.48
C SER A 448 37.84 12.08 -54.39
N SER A 449 38.13 13.15 -53.64
CA SER A 449 37.13 14.19 -53.33
C SER A 449 37.81 15.54 -53.04
N SER A 450 37.51 16.56 -53.86
CA SER A 450 37.80 18.01 -53.75
C SER A 450 38.69 18.47 -52.56
N PRO A 451 39.97 18.84 -52.79
CA PRO A 451 40.92 19.24 -51.73
C PRO A 451 40.58 20.58 -51.04
N GLU A 452 39.81 21.47 -51.68
CA GLU A 452 39.54 22.82 -51.16
C GLU A 452 38.61 22.84 -49.93
N LYS A 453 37.76 21.82 -49.73
CA LYS A 453 36.92 21.70 -48.52
C LYS A 453 37.65 21.07 -47.33
N LEU A 454 38.80 20.45 -47.56
CA LEU A 454 39.54 19.67 -46.57
C LEU A 454 40.51 20.55 -45.76
N GLU A 455 41.13 21.55 -46.39
CA GLU A 455 41.93 22.57 -45.71
C GLU A 455 41.08 23.62 -44.96
N GLU A 456 39.83 23.84 -45.36
CA GLU A 456 38.88 24.70 -44.62
C GLU A 456 38.30 24.02 -43.36
N LEU A 457 38.39 22.68 -43.28
CA LEU A 457 37.89 21.85 -42.16
C LEU A 457 38.95 21.54 -41.10
N LEU A 458 40.23 21.57 -41.46
CA LEU A 458 41.35 21.41 -40.56
C LEU A 458 41.85 22.81 -40.18
N ASP A 459 41.33 23.37 -39.08
CA ASP A 459 42.05 24.43 -38.37
C ASP A 459 43.50 23.95 -38.22
N SER A 460 44.48 24.82 -38.52
CA SER A 460 45.94 24.61 -38.61
C SER A 460 46.64 24.09 -37.33
N LYS A 461 45.89 23.47 -36.42
CA LYS A 461 46.30 22.97 -35.12
C LYS A 461 46.88 21.55 -35.21
N PRO A 462 48.00 21.29 -34.49
CA PRO A 462 48.69 20.00 -34.56
C PRO A 462 47.86 18.86 -33.93
N ARG A 463 48.07 17.62 -34.38
CA ARG A 463 47.43 16.40 -33.84
C ARG A 463 47.51 16.31 -32.31
N LYS A 464 48.61 16.78 -31.70
CA LYS A 464 48.80 16.84 -30.24
C LYS A 464 47.74 17.70 -29.53
N ALA A 465 47.30 18.80 -30.15
CA ALA A 465 46.27 19.68 -29.59
C ALA A 465 44.89 19.00 -29.62
N TRP A 466 44.57 18.27 -30.69
CA TRP A 466 43.35 17.47 -30.80
C TRP A 466 43.31 16.31 -29.79
N LEU A 467 44.45 15.65 -29.55
CA LEU A 467 44.58 14.63 -28.50
C LEU A 467 44.43 15.21 -27.09
N ALA A 468 45.01 16.38 -26.83
CA ALA A 468 44.86 17.07 -25.55
C ALA A 468 43.40 17.49 -25.28
N LEU A 469 42.71 18.01 -26.31
CA LEU A 469 41.28 18.33 -26.23
C LEU A 469 40.43 17.07 -26.00
N SER A 470 40.74 15.98 -26.72
CA SER A 470 40.07 14.69 -26.51
C SER A 470 40.28 14.18 -25.07
N SER A 471 41.45 14.37 -24.49
CA SER A 471 41.72 14.01 -23.10
C SER A 471 40.91 14.86 -22.13
N ARG A 472 40.80 16.17 -22.37
CA ARG A 472 40.01 17.08 -21.53
C ARG A 472 38.52 16.77 -21.59
N ILE A 473 37.98 16.47 -22.78
CA ILE A 473 36.58 16.02 -22.94
C ILE A 473 36.33 14.70 -22.20
N ARG A 474 37.29 13.77 -22.17
CA ARG A 474 37.17 12.54 -21.38
C ARG A 474 37.11 12.80 -19.88
N VAL A 475 37.88 13.77 -19.37
CA VAL A 475 37.79 14.19 -17.95
C VAL A 475 36.42 14.79 -17.67
N ASN A 476 35.92 15.67 -18.54
CA ASN A 476 34.59 16.26 -18.37
C ASN A 476 33.46 15.21 -18.47
N GLU A 477 33.63 14.17 -19.30
CA GLU A 477 32.73 13.01 -19.35
C GLU A 477 32.75 12.19 -18.06
N ALA A 478 33.91 12.06 -17.40
CA ALA A 478 34.01 11.43 -16.09
C ALA A 478 33.30 12.26 -15.01
N ASN A 479 33.54 13.58 -14.98
CA ASN A 479 32.91 14.51 -14.04
C ASN A 479 31.39 14.56 -14.22
N LEU A 480 30.91 14.58 -15.47
CA LEU A 480 29.47 14.52 -15.78
C LEU A 480 28.86 13.20 -15.31
N ALA A 481 29.55 12.08 -15.51
CA ALA A 481 29.08 10.79 -15.03
C ALA A 481 28.98 10.79 -13.50
N GLU A 482 30.02 11.19 -12.77
CA GLU A 482 30.00 11.29 -11.31
C GLU A 482 28.86 12.18 -10.79
N ALA A 483 28.61 13.33 -11.44
CA ALA A 483 27.48 14.19 -11.11
C ALA A 483 26.13 13.49 -11.33
N LEU A 484 25.97 12.71 -12.41
CA LEU A 484 24.78 11.91 -12.69
C LEU A 484 24.61 10.74 -11.69
N GLU A 485 25.71 10.11 -11.24
CA GLU A 485 25.66 9.07 -10.20
C GLU A 485 25.15 9.65 -8.88
N TYR A 486 25.71 10.79 -8.46
CA TYR A 486 25.29 11.48 -7.25
C TYR A 486 23.80 11.88 -7.31
N GLU A 487 23.33 12.36 -8.46
CA GLU A 487 21.92 12.68 -8.67
C GLU A 487 21.02 11.45 -8.57
N LEU A 488 21.40 10.31 -9.15
CA LEU A 488 20.62 9.07 -9.07
C LEU A 488 20.57 8.49 -7.66
N ILE A 489 21.70 8.50 -6.95
CA ILE A 489 21.78 7.99 -5.57
C ILE A 489 20.92 8.86 -4.64
N THR A 490 21.00 10.18 -4.78
CA THR A 490 20.25 11.14 -3.93
C THR A 490 18.81 11.35 -4.39
N ALA A 491 18.42 10.85 -5.57
CA ALA A 491 17.07 11.01 -6.09
C ALA A 491 15.99 10.39 -5.19
N ALA A 492 16.32 9.33 -4.44
CA ALA A 492 15.38 8.70 -3.51
C ALA A 492 14.97 9.65 -2.35
N ASP A 493 15.78 10.67 -2.07
CA ASP A 493 15.53 11.64 -1.01
C ASP A 493 14.74 12.88 -1.44
N ARG A 494 14.60 13.13 -2.74
CA ARG A 494 13.98 14.36 -3.26
C ARG A 494 12.53 14.15 -3.69
N HIS A 495 11.67 15.14 -3.44
CA HIS A 495 10.30 15.16 -3.96
C HIS A 495 10.30 15.49 -5.47
N GLY A 496 9.74 14.61 -6.32
CA GLY A 496 9.66 14.81 -7.79
C GLY A 496 10.61 13.97 -8.67
N ALA A 497 11.26 12.96 -8.09
CA ALA A 497 12.32 12.14 -8.70
C ALA A 497 12.05 11.45 -10.07
N PRO A 498 10.83 10.97 -10.43
CA PRO A 498 10.65 10.05 -11.56
C PRO A 498 11.04 10.57 -12.94
N ARG A 499 10.90 11.89 -13.16
CA ARG A 499 11.31 12.53 -14.44
C ARG A 499 12.82 12.74 -14.50
N SER A 500 13.44 13.14 -13.39
CA SER A 500 14.89 13.35 -13.28
C SER A 500 15.68 12.05 -13.50
N ILE A 501 15.20 10.94 -12.95
CA ILE A 501 15.87 9.64 -13.05
C ILE A 501 15.90 9.12 -14.49
N ARG A 502 14.76 9.21 -15.21
CA ARG A 502 14.72 8.78 -16.61
C ARG A 502 15.65 9.62 -17.48
N ALA A 503 15.72 10.92 -17.23
CA ALA A 503 16.65 11.81 -17.92
C ALA A 503 18.11 11.44 -17.61
N ALA A 504 18.44 11.19 -16.34
CA ALA A 504 19.79 10.78 -15.94
C ALA A 504 20.21 9.43 -16.54
N VAL A 505 19.32 8.42 -16.53
CA VAL A 505 19.57 7.11 -17.15
C VAL A 505 19.76 7.25 -18.66
N LEU A 506 18.94 8.06 -19.34
CA LEU A 506 19.07 8.32 -20.77
C LEU A 506 20.38 9.03 -21.11
N ASN A 507 20.83 9.96 -20.28
CA ASN A 507 22.09 10.67 -20.47
C ASN A 507 23.30 9.75 -20.27
N LEU A 508 23.30 8.89 -19.24
CA LEU A 508 24.34 7.88 -19.06
C LEU A 508 24.38 6.87 -20.21
N ASP A 509 23.21 6.47 -20.72
CA ASP A 509 23.09 5.64 -21.91
C ASP A 509 23.72 6.32 -23.15
N ARG A 510 23.39 7.59 -23.42
CA ARG A 510 24.00 8.39 -24.50
C ARG A 510 25.53 8.55 -24.37
N LEU A 511 26.08 8.49 -23.16
CA LEU A 511 27.54 8.50 -22.94
C LEU A 511 28.20 7.14 -23.23
N GLY A 512 27.41 6.07 -23.47
CA GLY A 512 27.88 4.70 -23.64
C GLY A 512 28.04 3.94 -22.32
N LYS A 513 27.49 4.47 -21.21
CA LYS A 513 27.58 3.89 -19.86
C LYS A 513 26.26 3.21 -19.44
N GLY A 514 25.63 2.47 -20.36
CA GLY A 514 24.30 1.86 -20.12
C GLY A 514 24.26 0.81 -18.99
N THR A 515 25.32 0.02 -18.81
CA THR A 515 25.41 -0.97 -17.71
C THR A 515 25.48 -0.32 -16.34
N LEU A 516 26.25 0.76 -16.23
CA LEU A 516 26.34 1.60 -15.02
C LEU A 516 25.00 2.28 -14.74
N ALA A 517 24.34 2.83 -15.77
CA ALA A 517 23.01 3.43 -15.65
C ALA A 517 21.97 2.43 -15.10
N ALA A 518 22.01 1.19 -15.62
CA ALA A 518 21.16 0.11 -15.17
C ALA A 518 21.42 -0.27 -13.70
N GLN A 519 22.70 -0.36 -13.30
CA GLN A 519 23.07 -0.64 -11.90
C GLN A 519 22.63 0.49 -10.95
N LEU A 520 22.90 1.75 -11.30
CA LEU A 520 22.51 2.91 -10.49
C LEU A 520 20.99 3.06 -10.37
N PHE A 521 20.24 2.70 -11.41
CA PHE A 521 18.78 2.64 -11.35
C PHE A 521 18.30 1.64 -10.29
N LEU A 522 18.91 0.44 -10.23
CA LEU A 522 18.55 -0.57 -9.22
C LEU A 522 18.94 -0.11 -7.82
N VAL A 523 20.09 0.54 -7.65
CA VAL A 523 20.49 1.17 -6.37
C VAL A 523 19.47 2.22 -5.94
N TYR A 524 19.02 3.07 -6.86
CA TYR A 524 17.94 4.03 -6.60
C TYR A 524 16.66 3.33 -6.13
N ARG A 525 16.24 2.25 -6.81
CA ARG A 525 15.04 1.47 -6.43
C ARG A 525 15.19 0.82 -5.05
N SER A 526 16.37 0.30 -4.70
CA SER A 526 16.67 -0.19 -3.35
C SER A 526 16.50 0.93 -2.31
N ASN A 527 17.11 2.09 -2.53
CA ASN A 527 17.01 3.23 -1.60
C ASN A 527 15.57 3.71 -1.42
N LEU A 528 14.79 3.77 -2.51
CA LEU A 528 13.38 4.11 -2.46
C LEU A 528 12.56 3.08 -1.66
N MET A 529 12.82 1.79 -1.89
CA MET A 529 12.14 0.71 -1.18
C MET A 529 12.49 0.71 0.30
N THR A 530 13.77 0.81 0.66
CA THR A 530 14.21 0.92 2.06
C THR A 530 13.56 2.11 2.75
N LYS A 531 13.50 3.28 2.10
CA LYS A 531 12.81 4.46 2.64
C LYS A 531 11.31 4.22 2.85
N THR A 532 10.65 3.55 1.90
CA THR A 532 9.22 3.22 1.99
C THR A 532 8.96 2.25 3.15
N LEU A 533 9.80 1.22 3.30
CA LEU A 533 9.68 0.22 4.36
C LEU A 533 10.02 0.76 5.75
N THR A 534 11.00 1.67 5.86
CA THR A 534 11.46 2.20 7.17
C THR A 534 10.71 3.44 7.63
N ARG A 535 10.36 4.36 6.72
CA ARG A 535 9.69 5.64 7.06
C ARG A 535 8.21 5.64 6.70
N GLY A 536 7.82 4.90 5.66
CA GLY A 536 6.44 4.84 5.17
C GLY A 536 5.56 3.86 5.96
N VAL A 537 6.14 2.78 6.49
CA VAL A 537 5.41 1.80 7.32
C VAL A 537 5.83 1.99 8.77
N ARG A 538 4.98 2.65 9.56
CA ARG A 538 5.21 2.82 11.00
C ARG A 538 4.69 1.62 11.80
N GLN A 539 5.42 1.25 12.85
CA GLN A 539 4.97 0.29 13.86
C GLN A 539 3.93 0.96 14.76
N GLU A 540 2.71 1.11 14.27
CA GLU A 540 1.59 1.68 15.04
C GLU A 540 0.46 0.63 15.11
N GLY A 541 0.03 0.28 16.32
CA GLY A 541 -1.08 -0.65 16.56
C GLY A 541 -0.73 -2.15 16.42
N ASN A 542 -1.72 -2.92 15.96
CA ASN A 542 -1.66 -4.39 15.87
C ASN A 542 -0.51 -4.88 14.97
N GLN A 543 0.34 -5.75 15.50
CA GLN A 543 1.55 -6.26 14.83
C GLN A 543 1.24 -7.02 13.54
N LEU A 544 0.10 -7.70 13.47
CA LEU A 544 -0.37 -8.35 12.25
C LEU A 544 -0.64 -7.31 11.14
N VAL A 545 -1.24 -6.17 11.48
CA VAL A 545 -1.51 -5.09 10.53
C VAL A 545 -0.19 -4.51 10.03
N TYR A 546 0.77 -4.28 10.93
CA TYR A 546 2.10 -3.82 10.57
C TYR A 546 2.82 -4.79 9.61
N LEU A 547 2.88 -6.09 9.92
CA LEU A 547 3.51 -7.10 9.06
C LEU A 547 2.85 -7.17 7.67
N ASN A 548 1.52 -7.03 7.62
CA ASN A 548 0.78 -7.02 6.37
C ASN A 548 1.04 -5.76 5.53
N ARG A 549 1.11 -4.58 6.16
CA ARG A 549 1.51 -3.34 5.49
C ARG A 549 2.93 -3.43 4.95
N LEU A 550 3.84 -3.99 5.73
CA LEU A 550 5.24 -4.18 5.34
C LEU A 550 5.35 -5.11 4.13
N SER A 551 4.65 -6.25 4.17
CA SER A 551 4.56 -7.19 3.05
C SER A 551 4.01 -6.52 1.79
N PHE A 552 2.89 -5.80 1.91
CA PHE A 552 2.30 -5.11 0.77
C PHE A 552 3.24 -4.06 0.18
N ALA A 553 3.87 -3.22 1.02
CA ALA A 553 4.81 -2.19 0.57
C ALA A 553 6.01 -2.78 -0.19
N PHE A 554 6.56 -3.90 0.27
CA PHE A 554 7.67 -4.59 -0.39
C PHE A 554 7.27 -5.14 -1.76
N HIS A 555 6.25 -5.99 -1.81
CA HIS A 555 5.81 -6.62 -3.07
C HIS A 555 5.30 -5.59 -4.08
N ARG A 556 4.64 -4.52 -3.61
CA ARG A 556 4.26 -3.38 -4.44
C ARG A 556 5.49 -2.69 -5.04
N SER A 557 6.52 -2.45 -4.24
CA SER A 557 7.77 -1.80 -4.70
C SER A 557 8.49 -2.61 -5.76
N LEU A 558 8.47 -3.95 -5.68
CA LEU A 558 8.99 -4.85 -6.71
C LEU A 558 8.21 -4.75 -8.02
N ALA A 559 6.88 -4.78 -7.96
CA ALA A 559 6.03 -4.63 -9.15
C ALA A 559 6.22 -3.27 -9.83
N GLU A 560 6.32 -2.18 -9.05
CA GLU A 560 6.61 -0.84 -9.57
C GLU A 560 8.02 -0.79 -10.20
N ALA A 561 9.01 -1.42 -9.56
CA ALA A 561 10.39 -1.47 -10.05
C ALA A 561 10.48 -2.17 -11.41
N SER A 562 9.76 -3.28 -11.59
CA SER A 562 9.70 -4.00 -12.86
C SER A 562 9.11 -3.14 -14.00
N ALA A 563 8.00 -2.45 -13.71
CA ALA A 563 7.37 -1.58 -14.71
C ALA A 563 8.26 -0.37 -15.10
N GLU A 564 8.95 0.21 -14.12
CA GLU A 564 9.88 1.31 -14.38
C GLU A 564 11.17 0.85 -15.07
N TRP A 565 11.71 -0.31 -14.70
CA TRP A 565 12.86 -0.93 -15.37
C TRP A 565 12.63 -1.11 -16.87
N GLN A 566 11.47 -1.67 -17.23
CA GLN A 566 11.06 -1.83 -18.63
C GLN A 566 10.98 -0.50 -19.37
N LYS A 567 10.45 0.55 -18.73
CA LYS A 567 10.26 1.87 -19.35
C LYS A 567 11.54 2.71 -19.43
N ALA A 568 12.36 2.70 -18.38
CA ALA A 568 13.48 3.61 -18.19
C ALA A 568 14.83 3.02 -18.64
N VAL A 569 14.99 1.69 -18.57
CA VAL A 569 16.26 1.01 -18.84
C VAL A 569 16.14 0.16 -20.10
N VAL A 570 15.22 -0.81 -20.15
CA VAL A 570 15.15 -1.76 -21.27
C VAL A 570 14.80 -1.08 -22.60
N LYS A 571 13.72 -0.29 -22.64
CA LYS A 571 13.27 0.38 -23.89
C LYS A 571 14.31 1.36 -24.48
N PRO A 572 14.97 2.24 -23.69
CA PRO A 572 15.96 3.16 -24.25
C PRO A 572 17.24 2.46 -24.72
N LEU A 573 17.78 1.53 -23.91
CA LEU A 573 19.02 0.81 -24.24
C LEU A 573 18.85 -0.03 -25.52
N LEU A 574 17.70 -0.67 -25.70
CA LEU A 574 17.41 -1.47 -26.89
C LEU A 574 17.19 -0.60 -28.15
N LYS A 575 16.64 0.61 -27.99
CA LYS A 575 16.45 1.56 -29.11
C LYS A 575 17.77 2.13 -29.62
N GLN A 576 18.72 2.47 -28.74
CA GLN A 576 20.03 2.97 -29.19
C GLN A 576 20.82 1.91 -29.97
N ALA A 577 20.78 0.65 -29.52
CA ALA A 577 21.41 -0.46 -30.23
C ALA A 577 20.87 -0.64 -31.67
N SER A 578 19.59 -0.30 -31.90
CA SER A 578 18.97 -0.31 -33.23
C SER A 578 19.31 0.91 -34.10
N GLN A 579 19.57 2.08 -33.50
CA GLN A 579 19.81 3.34 -34.23
C GLN A 579 21.27 3.54 -34.69
N GLN A 580 22.24 2.89 -34.03
CA GLN A 580 23.65 2.94 -34.46
C GLN A 580 23.98 2.02 -35.64
N SER A 581 23.04 1.19 -36.12
CA SER A 581 23.30 0.11 -37.07
C SER A 581 22.50 0.24 -38.37
N THR A 582 22.98 1.05 -39.31
CA THR A 582 22.43 1.11 -40.70
C THR A 582 23.04 0.08 -41.67
N SER A 583 23.72 -0.97 -41.18
CA SER A 583 24.38 -1.96 -42.05
C SER A 583 24.04 -3.41 -41.66
N LYS A 584 23.52 -4.17 -42.62
CA LYS A 584 22.96 -5.53 -42.52
C LYS A 584 23.95 -6.56 -41.95
N SER A 585 23.60 -7.29 -40.87
CA SER A 585 24.28 -8.54 -40.46
C SER A 585 23.50 -9.32 -39.38
N ASN A 586 23.40 -10.65 -39.54
CA ASN A 586 22.81 -11.62 -38.59
C ASN A 586 23.64 -11.82 -37.30
N VAL A 587 24.82 -11.18 -37.18
CA VAL A 587 25.65 -11.21 -35.96
C VAL A 587 25.10 -10.22 -34.91
N ILE A 588 24.45 -9.15 -35.36
CA ILE A 588 23.95 -8.04 -34.53
C ILE A 588 22.73 -8.46 -33.69
N THR A 589 21.90 -9.38 -34.20
CA THR A 589 20.80 -9.97 -33.41
C THR A 589 21.30 -10.74 -32.19
N LYS A 590 22.50 -11.34 -32.24
CA LYS A 590 23.08 -12.04 -31.09
C LYS A 590 23.61 -11.07 -30.03
N GLU A 591 24.25 -9.96 -30.43
CA GLU A 591 24.74 -8.95 -29.47
C GLU A 591 23.60 -8.22 -28.73
N ASN A 592 22.51 -7.91 -29.44
CA ASN A 592 21.32 -7.31 -28.81
C ASN A 592 20.58 -8.30 -27.89
N GLN A 593 20.54 -9.58 -28.24
CA GLN A 593 20.00 -10.63 -27.37
C GLN A 593 20.86 -10.85 -26.13
N LEU A 594 22.19 -10.75 -26.26
CA LEU A 594 23.13 -10.88 -25.14
C LEU A 594 22.99 -9.70 -24.17
N SER A 595 22.87 -8.46 -24.66
CA SER A 595 22.68 -7.28 -23.79
C SER A 595 21.33 -7.32 -23.06
N GLU A 596 20.25 -7.73 -23.74
CA GLU A 596 18.94 -7.95 -23.13
C GLU A 596 18.97 -9.06 -22.06
N SER A 597 19.68 -10.16 -22.33
CA SER A 597 19.87 -11.27 -21.38
C SER A 597 20.65 -10.81 -20.15
N LEU A 598 21.71 -10.02 -20.32
CA LEU A 598 22.51 -9.48 -19.21
C LEU A 598 21.71 -8.51 -18.34
N LEU A 599 20.91 -7.63 -18.94
CA LEU A 599 20.02 -6.73 -18.20
C LEU A 599 18.96 -7.50 -17.42
N SER A 600 18.37 -8.53 -18.04
CA SER A 600 17.39 -9.40 -17.39
C SER A 600 18.00 -10.15 -16.20
N LEU A 601 19.18 -10.74 -16.37
CA LEU A 601 19.91 -11.42 -15.29
C LEU A 601 20.23 -10.48 -14.13
N ARG A 602 20.63 -9.24 -14.42
CA ARG A 602 20.90 -8.23 -13.38
C ARG A 602 19.65 -7.85 -12.61
N PHE A 603 18.52 -7.67 -13.29
CA PHE A 603 17.24 -7.42 -12.64
C PHE A 603 16.81 -8.60 -11.77
N CYS A 604 16.92 -9.83 -12.26
CA CYS A 604 16.62 -11.03 -11.48
C CYS A 604 17.51 -11.14 -10.22
N SER A 605 18.82 -10.92 -10.34
CA SER A 605 19.75 -10.90 -9.19
C SER A 605 19.29 -9.89 -8.13
N TRP A 606 18.94 -8.67 -8.57
CA TRP A 606 18.47 -7.62 -7.67
C TRP A 606 17.16 -8.00 -6.95
N VAL A 607 16.20 -8.60 -7.66
CA VAL A 607 14.95 -9.07 -7.03
C VAL A 607 15.24 -10.10 -5.93
N LEU A 608 16.16 -11.03 -6.16
CA LEU A 608 16.55 -12.04 -5.19
C LEU A 608 17.27 -11.42 -3.98
N GLU A 609 18.24 -10.53 -4.22
CA GLU A 609 18.97 -9.81 -3.16
C GLU A 609 18.04 -8.98 -2.27
N GLU A 610 17.08 -8.27 -2.86
CA GLU A 610 16.10 -7.49 -2.10
C GLU A 610 15.11 -8.37 -1.34
N THR A 611 14.74 -9.53 -1.89
CA THR A 611 13.92 -10.54 -1.21
C THR A 611 14.65 -11.10 0.01
N GLU A 612 15.96 -11.34 -0.09
CA GLU A 612 16.78 -11.77 1.03
C GLU A 612 16.84 -10.70 2.14
N LYS A 613 17.10 -9.43 1.78
CA LYS A 613 17.11 -8.31 2.75
C LYS A 613 15.77 -8.16 3.46
N PHE A 614 14.67 -8.25 2.71
CA PHE A 614 13.33 -8.23 3.28
C PHE A 614 13.08 -9.42 4.22
N SER A 615 13.54 -10.61 3.84
CA SER A 615 13.47 -11.79 4.71
C SER A 615 14.26 -11.58 6.01
N GLN A 616 15.45 -10.99 5.94
CA GLN A 616 16.25 -10.67 7.13
C GLN A 616 15.51 -9.69 8.06
N GLN A 617 14.88 -8.65 7.50
CA GLN A 617 14.05 -7.71 8.27
C GLN A 617 12.87 -8.42 8.95
N LEU A 618 12.18 -9.31 8.23
CA LEU A 618 11.10 -10.12 8.80
C LEU A 618 11.60 -11.05 9.91
N ARG A 619 12.77 -11.68 9.76
CA ARG A 619 13.33 -12.57 10.79
C ARG A 619 13.56 -11.83 12.11
N VAL A 620 14.13 -10.62 12.06
CA VAL A 620 14.31 -9.78 13.26
C VAL A 620 12.97 -9.47 13.89
N LEU A 621 11.98 -9.07 13.10
CA LEU A 621 10.64 -8.77 13.62
C LEU A 621 9.96 -10.01 14.22
N LEU A 622 10.10 -11.18 13.62
CA LEU A 622 9.42 -12.40 14.08
C LEU A 622 10.13 -13.12 15.24
N VAL A 623 11.44 -12.96 15.39
CA VAL A 623 12.24 -13.64 16.44
C VAL A 623 12.44 -12.74 17.67
N ASP A 624 12.72 -11.45 17.48
CA ASP A 624 13.12 -10.57 18.60
C ASP A 624 11.92 -9.87 19.26
N SER A 625 10.79 -9.74 18.56
CA SER A 625 9.59 -9.16 19.16
C SER A 625 8.81 -10.25 19.90
N ARG A 626 8.97 -10.31 21.24
CA ARG A 626 8.22 -11.21 22.15
C ARG A 626 6.70 -11.03 22.13
N SER A 627 6.23 -10.13 21.29
CA SER A 627 4.86 -9.65 21.17
C SER A 627 4.09 -10.31 20.02
N VAL A 628 4.76 -10.94 19.04
CA VAL A 628 4.07 -11.62 17.94
C VAL A 628 3.69 -13.04 18.36
N SER A 629 2.40 -13.30 18.54
CA SER A 629 1.91 -14.66 18.78
C SER A 629 2.12 -15.56 17.56
N PHE A 630 2.30 -16.86 17.77
CA PHE A 630 2.46 -17.84 16.68
C PHE A 630 1.27 -17.80 15.69
N TYR A 631 0.06 -17.57 16.20
CA TYR A 631 -1.13 -17.41 15.37
C TYR A 631 -1.02 -16.18 14.46
N ALA A 632 -0.68 -15.00 15.01
CA ALA A 632 -0.51 -13.78 14.23
C ALA A 632 0.60 -13.92 13.18
N MET A 633 1.71 -14.57 13.56
CA MET A 633 2.80 -14.91 12.63
C MET A 633 2.31 -15.79 11.48
N SER A 634 1.54 -16.84 11.77
CA SER A 634 1.04 -17.75 10.72
C SER A 634 0.09 -17.06 9.73
N LEU A 635 -0.74 -16.14 10.23
CA LEU A 635 -1.66 -15.37 9.40
C LEU A 635 -0.93 -14.34 8.53
N ALA A 636 0.11 -13.71 9.08
CA ALA A 636 1.00 -12.84 8.31
C ALA A 636 1.77 -13.63 7.25
N ALA A 637 2.31 -14.80 7.60
CA ALA A 637 3.04 -15.68 6.68
C ALA A 637 2.18 -16.09 5.49
N GLN A 638 0.95 -16.54 5.73
CA GLN A 638 0.00 -16.88 4.66
C GLN A 638 -0.19 -15.73 3.65
N ARG A 639 -0.33 -14.49 4.16
CA ARG A 639 -0.49 -13.30 3.31
C ARG A 639 0.79 -12.94 2.56
N ILE A 640 1.94 -13.05 3.22
CA ILE A 640 3.26 -12.85 2.61
C ILE A 640 3.47 -13.85 1.47
N THR A 641 3.15 -15.12 1.67
CA THR A 641 3.24 -16.17 0.65
C THR A 641 2.33 -15.87 -0.54
N ALA A 642 1.07 -15.48 -0.30
CA ALA A 642 0.14 -15.11 -1.37
C ALA A 642 0.63 -13.89 -2.19
N HIS A 643 1.24 -12.88 -1.54
CA HIS A 643 1.85 -11.76 -2.25
C HIS A 643 3.07 -12.19 -3.09
N ALA A 644 3.90 -13.08 -2.53
CA ALA A 644 5.08 -13.61 -3.19
C ALA A 644 4.74 -14.46 -4.41
N GLU A 645 3.69 -15.27 -4.34
CA GLU A 645 3.14 -16.03 -5.47
C GLU A 645 2.74 -15.11 -6.61
N LYS A 646 1.95 -14.06 -6.31
CA LYS A 646 1.49 -13.12 -7.34
C LYS A 646 2.64 -12.38 -8.00
N ILE A 647 3.68 -12.02 -7.24
CA ILE A 647 4.89 -11.39 -7.78
C ILE A 647 5.74 -12.38 -8.57
N THR A 648 5.81 -13.64 -8.13
CA THR A 648 6.50 -14.71 -8.87
C THR A 648 5.87 -14.93 -10.24
N GLU A 649 4.53 -14.95 -10.32
CA GLU A 649 3.80 -15.00 -11.59
C GLU A 649 4.08 -13.78 -12.48
N LEU A 650 4.17 -12.59 -11.89
CA LEU A 650 4.41 -11.34 -12.63
C LEU A 650 5.82 -11.26 -13.20
N LEU A 651 6.84 -11.59 -12.38
CA LEU A 651 8.25 -11.37 -12.71
C LEU A 651 8.90 -12.58 -13.40
N GLY A 652 8.33 -13.78 -13.23
CA GLY A 652 8.99 -15.03 -13.62
C GLY A 652 10.19 -15.39 -12.74
N VAL A 653 10.35 -14.74 -11.58
CA VAL A 653 11.43 -14.98 -10.61
C VAL A 653 10.82 -15.60 -9.36
N ASP A 654 11.38 -16.72 -8.88
CA ASP A 654 10.84 -17.46 -7.74
C ASP A 654 11.11 -16.77 -6.39
N VAL A 655 10.33 -15.72 -6.11
CA VAL A 655 10.38 -14.95 -4.86
C VAL A 655 9.83 -15.78 -3.69
N ARG A 656 8.81 -16.60 -3.96
CA ARG A 656 8.15 -17.44 -2.95
C ARG A 656 9.14 -18.42 -2.33
N SER A 657 9.82 -19.24 -3.12
CA SER A 657 10.71 -20.27 -2.57
C SER A 657 11.88 -19.65 -1.79
N VAL A 658 12.37 -18.47 -2.21
CA VAL A 658 13.43 -17.74 -1.47
C VAL A 658 12.94 -17.22 -0.12
N LEU A 659 11.71 -16.72 -0.04
CA LEU A 659 11.10 -16.33 1.23
C LEU A 659 10.93 -17.53 2.17
N HIS A 660 10.40 -18.64 1.65
CA HIS A 660 10.22 -19.86 2.43
C HIS A 660 11.56 -20.40 2.96
N ALA A 661 12.59 -20.49 2.11
CA ALA A 661 13.92 -20.96 2.52
C ALA A 661 14.55 -20.08 3.62
N ASN A 662 14.37 -18.75 3.53
CA ASN A 662 14.93 -17.81 4.51
C ASN A 662 14.16 -17.77 5.83
N LEU A 663 12.84 -17.98 5.80
CA LEU A 663 11.96 -17.90 6.98
C LEU A 663 11.70 -19.24 7.67
N ALA A 664 11.96 -20.38 7.01
CA ALA A 664 11.69 -21.72 7.55
C ALA A 664 12.26 -21.91 8.95
N ARG A 665 13.54 -21.59 9.19
CA ARG A 665 14.15 -21.73 10.54
C ARG A 665 13.50 -20.83 11.58
N THR A 666 13.02 -19.66 11.19
CA THR A 666 12.34 -18.73 12.10
C THR A 666 10.96 -19.26 12.47
N TRP A 667 10.20 -19.76 11.50
CA TRP A 667 8.91 -20.39 11.74
C TRP A 667 9.02 -21.68 12.55
N GLN A 668 10.06 -22.49 12.29
CA GLN A 668 10.38 -23.67 13.07
C GLN A 668 10.57 -23.32 14.56
N ARG A 669 11.44 -22.35 14.85
CA ARG A 669 11.71 -21.90 16.23
C ARG A 669 10.45 -21.34 16.90
N ALA A 670 9.62 -20.60 16.17
CA ALA A 670 8.36 -20.08 16.70
C ALA A 670 7.38 -21.20 17.05
N ALA A 671 7.29 -22.23 16.20
CA ALA A 671 6.46 -23.41 16.45
C ALA A 671 6.94 -24.20 17.67
N GLU A 672 8.25 -24.42 17.81
CA GLU A 672 8.85 -25.10 18.97
C GLU A 672 8.60 -24.35 20.28
N ILE A 673 8.71 -23.01 20.27
CA ILE A 673 8.42 -22.16 21.43
C ILE A 673 6.93 -22.26 21.79
N GLN A 674 6.03 -22.14 20.80
CA GLN A 674 4.59 -22.26 21.05
C GLN A 674 4.22 -23.64 21.58
N ALA A 675 4.82 -24.71 21.04
CA ALA A 675 4.58 -26.08 21.48
C ALA A 675 5.05 -26.29 22.93
N ARG A 676 6.19 -25.69 23.32
CA ARG A 676 6.66 -25.68 24.71
C ARG A 676 5.65 -25.00 25.64
N VAL A 677 5.15 -23.82 25.28
CA VAL A 677 4.13 -23.10 26.07
C VAL A 677 2.86 -23.94 26.23
N LEU A 678 2.40 -24.58 25.16
CA LEU A 678 1.21 -25.45 25.21
C LEU A 678 1.44 -26.69 26.08
N ARG A 679 2.63 -27.29 26.03
CA ARG A 679 3.00 -28.42 26.88
C ARG A 679 3.04 -28.03 28.36
N ASP A 680 3.66 -26.90 28.70
CA ASP A 680 3.70 -26.42 30.08
C ASP A 680 2.28 -26.08 30.58
N ALA A 681 1.41 -25.56 29.72
CA ALA A 681 0.00 -25.33 30.03
C ALA A 681 -0.79 -26.64 30.23
N VAL A 682 -0.46 -27.71 29.52
CA VAL A 682 -0.99 -29.07 29.76
C VAL A 682 -0.56 -29.57 31.13
N GLU A 683 0.72 -29.50 31.46
CA GLU A 683 1.25 -29.95 32.76
C GLU A 683 0.66 -29.16 33.93
N HIS A 684 0.43 -27.85 33.76
CA HIS A 684 -0.23 -27.03 34.76
C HIS A 684 -1.69 -27.44 34.95
N ARG A 685 -2.44 -27.62 33.86
CA ARG A 685 -3.85 -28.06 33.93
C ARG A 685 -3.98 -29.45 34.56
N ALA A 686 -3.06 -30.37 34.23
CA ALA A 686 -3.01 -31.70 34.82
C ALA A 686 -2.93 -31.69 36.36
N LYS A 687 -2.26 -30.70 36.97
CA LYS A 687 -2.17 -30.57 38.44
C LYS A 687 -3.47 -30.10 39.09
N HIS A 688 -4.32 -29.38 38.35
CA HIS A 688 -5.57 -28.79 38.83
C HIS A 688 -6.81 -29.51 38.30
N GLU A 689 -6.64 -30.58 37.53
CA GLU A 689 -7.73 -31.30 36.88
C GLU A 689 -8.58 -32.04 37.92
N THR A 690 -9.88 -31.78 37.90
CA THR A 690 -10.81 -32.35 38.88
C THR A 690 -11.49 -33.61 38.36
N TRP A 691 -11.35 -33.89 37.05
CA TRP A 691 -11.98 -35.01 36.35
C TRP A 691 -13.50 -35.01 36.49
N LYS A 692 -14.09 -33.83 36.63
CA LYS A 692 -15.53 -33.65 36.62
C LYS A 692 -16.00 -33.45 35.17
N PRO A 693 -17.04 -34.18 34.74
CA PRO A 693 -17.57 -34.05 33.40
C PRO A 693 -18.24 -32.68 33.24
N ILE A 694 -18.23 -32.16 32.01
CA ILE A 694 -18.89 -30.89 31.65
C ILE A 694 -20.38 -30.91 31.99
N THR A 695 -20.97 -32.10 32.08
CA THR A 695 -22.34 -32.35 32.54
C THR A 695 -22.65 -31.83 33.94
N SER A 696 -21.62 -31.57 34.76
CA SER A 696 -21.72 -30.98 36.10
C SER A 696 -21.74 -29.45 36.11
N MET A 697 -21.51 -28.79 34.97
CA MET A 697 -21.50 -27.33 34.81
C MET A 697 -22.89 -26.79 34.44
N SER A 698 -23.05 -25.46 34.40
CA SER A 698 -24.33 -24.84 34.02
C SER A 698 -24.68 -25.12 32.55
N ALA A 699 -25.97 -25.26 32.22
CA ALA A 699 -26.45 -25.48 30.85
C ALA A 699 -25.82 -24.56 29.77
N PRO A 700 -25.66 -23.22 29.97
CA PRO A 700 -25.04 -22.36 28.96
C PRO A 700 -23.55 -22.65 28.73
N GLU A 701 -22.81 -23.09 29.75
CA GLU A 701 -21.40 -23.45 29.61
C GLU A 701 -21.24 -24.79 28.87
N GLN A 702 -22.17 -25.73 29.07
CA GLN A 702 -22.22 -26.99 28.34
C GLN A 702 -22.47 -26.76 26.85
N ASP A 703 -23.44 -25.91 26.52
CA ASP A 703 -23.76 -25.56 25.14
C ASP A 703 -22.55 -24.95 24.44
N LYS A 704 -21.79 -24.10 25.14
CA LYS A 704 -20.58 -23.49 24.60
C LYS A 704 -19.51 -24.51 24.18
N PHE A 705 -19.14 -25.43 25.06
CA PHE A 705 -18.15 -26.48 24.72
C PHE A 705 -18.65 -27.41 23.61
N THR A 706 -19.96 -27.69 23.63
CA THR A 706 -20.59 -28.53 22.60
C THR A 706 -20.56 -27.85 21.23
N GLN A 707 -20.85 -26.54 21.19
CA GLN A 707 -20.79 -25.72 19.98
C GLN A 707 -19.37 -25.65 19.42
N GLU A 708 -18.37 -25.42 20.29
CA GLU A 708 -16.96 -25.41 19.90
C GLU A 708 -16.53 -26.77 19.30
N LEU A 709 -16.93 -27.90 19.89
CA LEU A 709 -16.61 -29.22 19.34
C LEU A 709 -17.33 -29.53 18.01
N TYR A 710 -18.50 -28.91 17.78
CA TYR A 710 -19.18 -28.95 16.47
C TYR A 710 -18.43 -28.12 15.42
N GLU A 711 -17.98 -26.91 15.76
CA GLU A 711 -17.17 -26.07 14.87
C GLU A 711 -15.87 -26.79 14.45
N LEU A 712 -15.26 -27.52 15.39
CA LEU A 712 -14.06 -28.32 15.15
C LEU A 712 -14.30 -29.58 14.29
N GLY A 713 -15.56 -29.89 13.95
CA GLY A 713 -15.94 -31.08 13.16
C GLY A 713 -15.76 -32.40 13.92
N LEU A 714 -15.63 -32.35 15.25
CA LEU A 714 -15.40 -33.52 16.09
C LEU A 714 -16.72 -34.25 16.39
N LEU A 715 -17.83 -33.51 16.54
CA LEU A 715 -19.17 -34.03 16.77
C LEU A 715 -20.07 -33.89 15.51
N ASN A 716 -21.04 -34.81 15.34
CA ASN A 716 -22.03 -34.74 14.25
C ASN A 716 -23.34 -34.12 14.76
N ARG A 717 -23.93 -33.16 14.01
CA ARG A 717 -25.15 -32.41 14.38
C ARG A 717 -26.42 -33.25 14.64
N ILE A 718 -26.36 -34.57 14.44
CA ILE A 718 -27.51 -35.48 14.51
C ILE A 718 -27.76 -36.01 15.93
N SER A 719 -26.82 -35.84 16.86
CA SER A 719 -27.02 -36.27 18.25
C SER A 719 -27.74 -35.19 19.05
N GLY A 720 -29.08 -35.27 19.12
CA GLY A 720 -29.86 -34.53 20.12
C GLY A 720 -29.40 -34.89 21.53
N GLY A 721 -29.25 -33.87 22.40
CA GLY A 721 -28.50 -33.90 23.67
C GLY A 721 -29.02 -34.87 24.76
N PRO A 722 -28.55 -34.78 26.03
CA PRO A 722 -27.46 -33.96 26.58
C PRO A 722 -26.32 -34.84 27.15
N SER A 723 -25.32 -34.21 27.76
CA SER A 723 -24.19 -34.83 28.48
C SER A 723 -23.03 -35.32 27.58
N LEU A 724 -22.08 -34.42 27.27
CA LEU A 724 -20.74 -34.86 26.90
C LEU A 724 -20.00 -35.33 28.17
N PRO A 725 -19.63 -36.61 28.30
CA PRO A 725 -18.83 -37.11 29.41
C PRO A 725 -17.35 -36.70 29.31
N LEU A 726 -17.07 -35.54 28.70
CA LEU A 726 -15.74 -34.98 28.57
C LEU A 726 -15.45 -34.01 29.71
N THR A 727 -14.17 -33.87 30.04
CA THR A 727 -13.67 -32.87 30.99
C THR A 727 -13.34 -31.57 30.27
N THR A 728 -13.31 -30.47 31.05
CA THR A 728 -12.86 -29.16 30.56
C THR A 728 -11.40 -29.20 30.08
N GLY A 729 -10.52 -29.95 30.76
CA GLY A 729 -9.13 -30.17 30.35
C GLY A 729 -9.00 -30.78 28.96
N THR A 730 -9.77 -31.84 28.67
CA THR A 730 -9.78 -32.50 27.36
C THR A 730 -10.25 -31.56 26.25
N CYS A 731 -11.33 -30.81 26.48
CA CYS A 731 -11.84 -29.87 25.47
C CYS A 731 -10.85 -28.72 25.18
N GLN A 732 -10.22 -28.18 26.22
CA GLN A 732 -9.19 -27.15 26.07
C GLN A 732 -7.92 -27.66 25.38
N LEU A 733 -7.52 -28.91 25.61
CA LEU A 733 -6.41 -29.54 24.89
C LEU A 733 -6.72 -29.67 23.40
N VAL A 734 -7.89 -30.24 23.08
CA VAL A 734 -8.39 -30.39 21.71
C VAL A 734 -8.41 -29.06 20.97
N ARG A 735 -8.93 -28.02 21.62
CA ARG A 735 -8.93 -26.64 21.11
C ARG A 735 -7.50 -26.14 20.85
N SER A 736 -6.58 -26.33 21.79
CA SER A 736 -5.19 -25.87 21.68
C SER A 736 -4.45 -26.55 20.52
N ILE A 737 -4.60 -27.86 20.38
CA ILE A 737 -4.02 -28.63 19.27
C ILE A 737 -4.61 -28.19 17.94
N HIS A 738 -5.93 -27.99 17.85
CA HIS A 738 -6.57 -27.50 16.64
C HIS A 738 -5.96 -26.17 16.17
N TYR A 739 -5.88 -25.17 17.05
CA TYR A 739 -5.33 -23.86 16.69
C TYR A 739 -3.85 -23.93 16.32
N PHE A 740 -3.07 -24.79 16.99
CA PHE A 740 -1.68 -25.03 16.63
C PHE A 740 -1.55 -25.64 15.23
N VAL A 741 -2.30 -26.71 14.94
CA VAL A 741 -2.32 -27.38 13.62
C VAL A 741 -2.79 -26.41 12.53
N GLN A 742 -3.85 -25.67 12.79
CA GLN A 742 -4.39 -24.69 11.84
C GLN A 742 -3.38 -23.56 11.56
N SER A 743 -2.62 -23.13 12.57
CA SER A 743 -1.52 -22.15 12.40
C SER A 743 -0.35 -22.75 11.63
N GLY A 744 0.04 -23.99 11.92
CA GLY A 744 1.07 -24.71 11.16
C GLY A 744 0.72 -24.86 9.68
N ARG A 745 -0.54 -25.19 9.36
CA ARG A 745 -1.00 -25.32 7.97
C ARG A 745 -0.92 -24.02 7.18
N ARG A 746 -1.11 -22.88 7.84
CA ARG A 746 -1.03 -21.55 7.18
C ARG A 746 0.38 -21.16 6.74
N LEU A 747 1.42 -21.79 7.29
CA LEU A 747 2.81 -21.53 6.91
C LEU A 747 3.18 -22.09 5.53
N ASP A 748 2.36 -23.03 5.01
CA ASP A 748 2.50 -23.62 3.66
C ASP A 748 3.95 -24.03 3.30
N CYS A 749 4.63 -24.66 4.26
CA CYS A 749 6.03 -25.05 4.12
C CYS A 749 6.18 -26.54 4.42
N GLU A 750 6.47 -27.33 3.39
CA GLU A 750 6.61 -28.79 3.51
C GLU A 750 7.75 -29.16 4.47
N ASP A 751 8.87 -28.44 4.43
CA ASP A 751 10.03 -28.68 5.31
C ASP A 751 9.69 -28.63 6.81
N LEU A 752 8.62 -27.91 7.19
CA LEU A 752 8.20 -27.75 8.59
C LEU A 752 7.25 -28.84 9.08
N THR A 753 6.66 -29.65 8.19
CA THR A 753 5.66 -30.67 8.60
C THR A 753 6.24 -31.69 9.57
N ALA A 754 7.50 -32.10 9.39
CA ALA A 754 8.20 -32.99 10.31
C ALA A 754 8.32 -32.36 11.72
N THR A 755 8.82 -31.13 11.83
CA THR A 755 8.97 -30.46 13.12
C THR A 755 7.63 -30.16 13.79
N LEU A 756 6.62 -29.77 13.01
CA LEU A 756 5.26 -29.57 13.53
C LEU A 756 4.69 -30.88 14.09
N SER A 757 4.95 -32.02 13.43
CA SER A 757 4.54 -33.34 13.93
C SER A 757 5.21 -33.68 15.27
N GLU A 758 6.50 -33.41 15.41
CA GLU A 758 7.27 -33.64 16.64
C GLU A 758 6.75 -32.75 17.79
N CYS A 759 6.43 -31.48 17.48
CA CYS A 759 5.82 -30.54 18.42
C CYS A 759 4.47 -31.04 18.94
N ILE A 760 3.58 -31.48 18.05
CA ILE A 760 2.26 -32.02 18.42
C ILE A 760 2.43 -33.30 19.26
N ALA A 761 3.32 -34.19 18.84
CA ALA A 761 3.62 -35.41 19.59
C ALA A 761 4.12 -35.07 21.00
N SER A 762 4.98 -34.05 21.17
CA SER A 762 5.44 -33.62 22.49
C SER A 762 4.31 -33.11 23.40
N ILE A 763 3.31 -32.41 22.85
CA ILE A 763 2.15 -31.94 23.63
C ILE A 763 1.30 -33.13 24.06
N LEU A 764 1.05 -34.08 23.14
CA LEU A 764 0.26 -35.27 23.41
C LEU A 764 0.96 -36.24 24.38
N ARG A 765 2.29 -36.35 24.34
CA ARG A 765 3.06 -37.14 25.33
C ARG A 765 2.85 -36.63 26.75
N ALA A 766 2.89 -35.31 26.96
CA ALA A 766 2.66 -34.73 28.28
C ALA A 766 1.25 -35.03 28.81
N GLU A 767 0.24 -35.03 27.93
CA GLU A 767 -1.11 -35.45 28.29
C GLU A 767 -1.17 -36.97 28.59
N LEU A 768 -0.55 -37.81 27.76
CA LEU A 768 -0.49 -39.25 27.99
C LEU A 768 0.17 -39.59 29.35
N ASP A 769 1.23 -38.89 29.72
CA ASP A 769 1.89 -39.05 31.01
C ASP A 769 0.99 -38.61 32.17
N ASN A 770 0.06 -37.67 31.96
CA ASN A 770 -0.99 -37.36 32.91
C ASN A 770 -1.96 -38.54 33.10
N TYR A 771 -2.46 -39.11 32.00
CA TYR A 771 -3.34 -40.30 32.06
C TYR A 771 -2.66 -41.49 32.75
N LYS A 772 -1.40 -41.79 32.40
CA LYS A 772 -0.58 -42.85 33.05
C LYS A 772 -0.50 -42.62 34.57
N ARG A 773 -0.20 -41.40 35.01
CA ARG A 773 -0.11 -41.07 36.45
C ARG A 773 -1.44 -41.23 37.16
N VAL A 774 -2.52 -40.66 36.63
CA VAL A 774 -3.83 -40.68 37.29
C VAL A 774 -4.41 -42.10 37.39
N LEU A 775 -4.19 -42.94 36.38
CA LEU A 775 -4.69 -44.33 36.38
C LEU A 775 -3.91 -45.27 37.32
N THR A 776 -2.72 -44.88 37.77
CA THR A 776 -1.95 -45.63 38.79
C THR A 776 -2.28 -45.23 40.23
N GLN A 777 -3.00 -44.13 40.44
CA GLN A 777 -3.34 -43.63 41.77
C GLN A 777 -4.70 -44.17 42.24
N SER A 778 -4.74 -44.74 43.46
CA SER A 778 -5.96 -45.28 44.07
C SER A 778 -7.06 -44.25 44.33
N ASP A 779 -6.69 -42.97 44.47
CA ASP A 779 -7.62 -41.88 44.79
C ASP A 779 -8.65 -41.61 43.67
N PHE A 780 -8.35 -42.09 42.45
CA PHE A 780 -9.17 -41.86 41.26
C PHE A 780 -9.97 -43.09 40.79
N ASP A 781 -9.98 -44.19 41.55
CA ASP A 781 -10.70 -45.41 41.18
C ASP A 781 -12.19 -45.15 40.91
N SER A 782 -12.81 -44.26 41.68
CA SER A 782 -14.22 -43.84 41.49
C SER A 782 -14.49 -43.05 40.19
N LYS A 783 -13.45 -42.44 39.60
CA LYS A 783 -13.54 -41.60 38.38
C LYS A 783 -12.92 -42.28 37.15
N LYS A 784 -12.44 -43.51 37.29
CA LYS A 784 -11.74 -44.26 36.24
C LYS A 784 -12.55 -44.37 34.94
N SER A 785 -13.87 -44.54 35.02
CA SER A 785 -14.73 -44.61 33.83
C SER A 785 -14.71 -43.31 33.02
N ILE A 786 -14.75 -42.14 33.68
CA ILE A 786 -14.73 -40.82 33.03
C ILE A 786 -13.36 -40.58 32.40
N ILE A 787 -12.29 -40.96 33.09
CA ILE A 787 -10.91 -40.83 32.59
C ILE A 787 -10.74 -41.66 31.31
N LEU A 788 -11.22 -42.91 31.28
CA LEU A 788 -11.13 -43.78 30.11
C LEU A 788 -11.96 -43.25 28.93
N VAL A 789 -13.16 -42.72 29.17
CA VAL A 789 -13.99 -42.11 28.10
C VAL A 789 -13.31 -40.89 27.47
N ASN A 790 -12.61 -40.08 28.27
CA ASN A 790 -11.85 -38.93 27.76
C ASN A 790 -10.63 -39.37 26.94
N LEU A 791 -9.94 -40.41 27.40
CA LEU A 791 -8.81 -41.00 26.67
C LEU A 791 -9.25 -41.64 25.35
N GLU A 792 -10.37 -42.37 25.35
CA GLU A 792 -10.98 -42.98 24.16
C GLU A 792 -11.36 -41.90 23.15
N PHE A 793 -12.02 -40.83 23.60
CA PHE A 793 -12.36 -39.69 22.75
C PHE A 793 -11.11 -39.04 22.13
N LEU A 794 -10.06 -38.81 22.92
CA LEU A 794 -8.80 -38.23 22.43
C LEU A 794 -8.13 -39.12 21.38
N ALA A 795 -7.94 -40.41 21.70
CA ALA A 795 -7.20 -41.36 20.87
C ALA A 795 -7.94 -41.73 19.58
N GLN A 796 -9.24 -42.02 19.68
CA GLN A 796 -10.01 -42.58 18.57
C GLN A 796 -10.76 -41.53 17.75
N GLN A 797 -11.17 -40.39 18.34
CA GLN A 797 -11.98 -39.39 17.63
C GLN A 797 -11.23 -38.08 17.37
N ALA A 798 -10.57 -37.51 18.38
CA ALA A 798 -10.00 -36.16 18.27
C ALA A 798 -8.68 -36.14 17.48
N ILE A 799 -7.67 -36.91 17.90
CA ILE A 799 -6.33 -36.90 17.28
C ILE A 799 -6.39 -37.21 15.77
N PRO A 800 -7.09 -38.27 15.31
CA PRO A 800 -7.13 -38.59 13.89
C PRO A 800 -7.71 -37.46 13.04
N LYS A 801 -8.75 -36.78 13.53
CA LYS A 801 -9.38 -35.65 12.82
C LYS A 801 -8.54 -34.37 12.88
N LEU A 802 -7.97 -34.06 14.04
CA LEU A 802 -7.22 -32.82 14.26
C LEU A 802 -5.89 -32.79 13.51
N VAL A 803 -5.23 -33.93 13.37
CA VAL A 803 -3.87 -34.02 12.83
C VAL A 803 -3.86 -34.32 11.32
N ASN A 804 -4.97 -34.81 10.78
CA ASN A 804 -5.13 -35.08 9.34
C ASN A 804 -4.75 -33.90 8.41
N PRO A 805 -5.08 -32.62 8.71
CA PRO A 805 -4.76 -31.49 7.84
C PRO A 805 -3.26 -31.30 7.54
N LEU A 806 -2.37 -31.80 8.40
CA LEU A 806 -0.92 -31.74 8.23
C LEU A 806 -0.32 -33.12 7.90
N HIS A 807 -1.16 -34.14 7.71
CA HIS A 807 -0.75 -35.52 7.48
C HIS A 807 0.25 -36.04 8.53
N CYS A 808 0.20 -35.56 9.78
CA CYS A 808 1.26 -35.92 10.74
C CYS A 808 1.23 -37.39 11.20
N LEU A 809 0.16 -38.13 10.92
CA LEU A 809 0.04 -39.55 11.29
C LEU A 809 1.05 -40.46 10.57
N TYR A 810 1.64 -40.01 9.48
CA TYR A 810 2.71 -40.75 8.78
C TYR A 810 4.08 -40.65 9.49
N TYR A 811 4.22 -39.76 10.48
CA TYR A 811 5.48 -39.56 11.18
C TYR A 811 5.59 -40.50 12.40
N PRO A 812 6.81 -41.00 12.69
CA PRO A 812 7.02 -42.05 13.69
C PRO A 812 6.62 -41.60 15.09
N ASP A 813 6.91 -40.35 15.45
CA ASP A 813 6.60 -39.78 16.76
C ASP A 813 5.09 -39.77 17.06
N MET A 814 4.29 -39.31 16.09
CA MET A 814 2.84 -39.29 16.23
C MET A 814 2.25 -40.70 16.25
N HIS A 815 2.77 -41.60 15.42
CA HIS A 815 2.35 -43.00 15.42
C HIS A 815 2.65 -43.68 16.75
N GLN A 816 3.83 -43.42 17.34
CA GLN A 816 4.21 -43.94 18.65
C GLN A 816 3.26 -43.46 19.74
N VAL A 817 2.98 -42.16 19.83
CA VAL A 817 2.10 -41.61 20.88
C VAL A 817 0.68 -42.14 20.76
N THR A 818 0.15 -42.22 19.54
CA THR A 818 -1.20 -42.74 19.29
C THR A 818 -1.29 -44.24 19.64
N LYS A 819 -0.24 -45.01 19.31
CA LYS A 819 -0.14 -46.42 19.71
C LYS A 819 -0.09 -46.58 21.22
N GLU A 820 0.72 -45.78 21.92
CA GLU A 820 0.81 -45.83 23.38
C GLU A 820 -0.54 -45.49 24.05
N MET A 821 -1.26 -44.49 23.56
CA MET A 821 -2.61 -44.16 24.02
C MET A 821 -3.58 -45.34 23.85
N ASN A 822 -3.59 -46.00 22.68
CA ASN A 822 -4.44 -47.16 22.44
C ASN A 822 -4.04 -48.36 23.30
N THR A 823 -2.74 -48.63 23.49
CA THR A 823 -2.31 -49.73 24.38
C THR A 823 -2.73 -49.52 25.82
N LEU A 824 -2.81 -48.26 26.27
CA LEU A 824 -3.23 -47.91 27.62
C LEU A 824 -4.75 -48.05 27.79
N LEU A 825 -5.53 -47.78 26.74
CA LEU A 825 -6.96 -48.11 26.70
C LEU A 825 -7.18 -49.63 26.76
N ASP A 826 -6.46 -50.41 25.95
CA ASP A 826 -6.60 -51.86 25.89
C ASP A 826 -6.28 -52.53 27.25
N GLN A 827 -5.29 -52.01 27.99
CA GLN A 827 -4.91 -52.50 29.32
C GLN A 827 -5.98 -52.29 30.41
N HIS A 828 -6.94 -51.38 30.19
CA HIS A 828 -7.97 -51.04 31.18
C HIS A 828 -9.39 -51.36 30.72
N HIS A 829 -9.60 -51.71 29.46
CA HIS A 829 -10.84 -52.28 28.93
C HIS A 829 -10.88 -53.81 28.97
N GLY A 830 -9.74 -54.47 29.13
CA GLY A 830 -9.64 -55.89 29.52
C GLY A 830 -9.72 -56.06 31.04
#